data_AF-A0A060XR35-F1
#
_entry.id   AF-A0A060XR35-F1
#
_cell.length_a   1.000
_cell.length_b   1.000
_cell.length_c   1.000
_cell.angle_alpha   90.00
_cell.angle_beta   90.00
_cell.angle_gamma   90.00
#
_symmetry.space_group_name_H-M   'P 1'
#
loop_
_entity.id
_entity.type
_entity.pdbx_description
1 polymer ?
#
loop_
_entity_poly.entity_id
_entity_poly.type
_entity_poly.pdbx_seq_one_letter_code
_entity_poly.pdbx_strand_id
1 'polypeptide(L)'
;MPRQFPKVLLSEVDESVRLLAEKVYASALKEEDTKDSLSMYTVSEDCPIGMNQVREREMLKEIAEQYSEESTKRKKSFKMKRSQSLSQQFPSSLNICPEWALSVVAPLFTPGAHSLEFQRVTISGDYCAGITVEDYEQAAKTLIKALFIREKYSRLAYHRFPRTTAQFLRSAENQKWNVEEEILPDMCPCPQEGEDPYTTEGIPDDLNYALQMKDGIVYVYNDAEALKQQQPRSLPYPDLETFAIDLSHVLAMIADGPTKTYCHRRLNFMASKFYLHEMLNEMAELKELKRVPHRDFYNVRKVDTHIHAAACMNQKHLLKFIQTTYKTEADRVVLEKGGQKLTLKQVFDTLTMDPYDLTVDSLDVHAGRQTFHRFDKFNSKYNPVGASELREIYLKTDNYIKGEYFARIIKEVAHELEESKYQHAEPRMSIYGRSPVEWESLASWFIQHKVHSPNMRWVIQVPRIYDIFKSKNIIPNYAKLLENIFLPLFKATVNPQKNKEMHVFLKYVTGFDSVDDESKHSDHMFSYKSPKPEEWTSGENPPYSYYLFYMYANIMVLNNLRKERGLNTFQFRPHCGEAGSITHLVSAFLTADNISHGLNLKKSPVLQYLYYLAQVPIAMSPLSNNSLFLEYSKNPLKEFLQKGLCVSLSTDDPMQFHYTKEALMEEYAIAAQLWKLSTCDTCEIARNSVLQSGLSHQEKMHFLGPNYLQDGPEGNDIRRTNVAQIRMAYRHETLCNELSFLVEAVKTEASGTQVE
;
A
#
# COMPACT_ATOMS: atom_id res chain seq x y z
N MET A 1 28.48 18.74 -2.32
CA MET A 1 28.29 17.36 -1.81
C MET A 1 27.61 16.53 -2.89
N PRO A 2 27.95 15.26 -3.08
CA PRO A 2 27.23 14.40 -4.04
C PRO A 2 25.76 14.28 -3.61
N ARG A 3 24.82 14.29 -4.57
CA ARG A 3 23.39 14.07 -4.27
C ARG A 3 23.22 12.69 -3.66
N GLN A 4 22.51 12.62 -2.53
CA GLN A 4 22.17 11.33 -1.89
C GLN A 4 21.23 10.48 -2.75
N PHE A 5 20.40 11.12 -3.58
CA PHE A 5 19.63 10.45 -4.63
C PHE A 5 20.34 10.63 -5.98
N PRO A 6 20.96 9.56 -6.54
CA PRO A 6 21.65 9.66 -7.82
C PRO A 6 20.70 10.06 -8.94
N LYS A 7 21.11 11.06 -9.72
CA LYS A 7 20.40 11.53 -10.92
C LYS A 7 20.66 10.56 -12.07
N VAL A 8 19.62 10.14 -12.76
CA VAL A 8 19.72 9.38 -14.02
C VAL A 8 19.68 10.37 -15.17
N LEU A 9 20.63 10.29 -16.11
CA LEU A 9 20.68 11.21 -17.24
C LEU A 9 19.80 10.71 -18.39
N LEU A 10 19.06 11.63 -19.02
CA LEU A 10 18.19 11.34 -20.18
C LEU A 10 18.94 10.67 -21.35
N SER A 11 20.24 10.92 -21.51
CA SER A 11 21.08 10.29 -22.54
C SER A 11 21.33 8.79 -22.32
N GLU A 12 21.06 8.28 -21.12
CA GLU A 12 21.27 6.87 -20.75
C GLU A 12 20.02 6.01 -20.98
N VAL A 13 18.90 6.64 -21.39
CA VAL A 13 17.62 5.96 -21.61
C VAL A 13 17.49 5.57 -23.07
N ASP A 14 17.31 4.27 -23.31
CA ASP A 14 17.03 3.73 -24.64
C ASP A 14 15.70 4.32 -25.18
N GLU A 15 15.75 4.85 -26.41
CA GLU A 15 14.60 5.40 -27.12
C GLU A 15 13.46 4.37 -27.25
N SER A 16 13.80 3.08 -27.31
CA SER A 16 12.85 1.97 -27.35
C SER A 16 11.96 1.88 -26.11
N VAL A 17 12.53 2.11 -24.92
CA VAL A 17 11.81 2.08 -23.62
C VAL A 17 10.79 3.21 -23.57
N ARG A 18 11.18 4.39 -24.06
CA ARG A 18 10.31 5.56 -24.08
C ARG A 18 9.10 5.34 -24.99
N LEU A 19 9.30 4.83 -26.19
CA LEU A 19 8.21 4.54 -27.14
C LEU A 19 7.23 3.49 -26.57
N LEU A 20 7.74 2.47 -25.88
CA LEU A 20 6.90 1.49 -25.20
C LEU A 20 6.09 2.09 -24.05
N ALA A 21 6.71 2.94 -23.23
CA ALA A 21 6.02 3.64 -22.14
C ALA A 21 4.92 4.58 -22.67
N GLU A 22 5.20 5.35 -23.72
CA GLU A 22 4.22 6.21 -24.40
C GLU A 22 3.07 5.39 -24.99
N LYS A 23 3.34 4.18 -25.52
CA LYS A 23 2.31 3.25 -25.98
C LYS A 23 1.39 2.78 -24.85
N VAL A 24 1.93 2.49 -23.66
CA VAL A 24 1.11 2.11 -22.49
C VAL A 24 0.21 3.26 -22.08
N TYR A 25 0.75 4.47 -21.97
CA TYR A 25 -0.06 5.65 -21.67
C TYR A 25 -1.15 5.89 -22.72
N ALA A 26 -0.81 5.81 -24.01
CA ALA A 26 -1.78 5.98 -25.08
C ALA A 26 -2.85 4.88 -25.08
N SER A 27 -2.49 3.64 -24.72
CA SER A 27 -3.46 2.55 -24.57
C SER A 27 -4.36 2.73 -23.35
N ALA A 28 -3.82 3.23 -22.25
CA ALA A 28 -4.59 3.55 -21.05
C ALA A 28 -5.63 4.62 -21.35
N LEU A 29 -5.25 5.68 -22.07
CA LEU A 29 -6.16 6.74 -22.52
C LEU A 29 -7.24 6.19 -23.49
N LYS A 30 -6.88 5.29 -24.43
CA LYS A 30 -7.81 4.72 -25.43
C LYS A 30 -8.78 3.65 -24.90
N GLU A 31 -8.34 2.79 -23.98
CA GLU A 31 -9.23 1.84 -23.27
C GLU A 31 -10.25 2.57 -22.38
N GLU A 32 -10.02 3.86 -22.11
CA GLU A 32 -10.88 4.71 -21.30
C GLU A 32 -11.90 5.49 -22.16
N ASP A 33 -11.51 6.01 -23.34
CA ASP A 33 -12.45 6.62 -24.32
C ASP A 33 -13.55 5.63 -24.80
N THR A 34 -13.23 4.34 -24.84
CA THR A 34 -14.18 3.29 -25.27
C THR A 34 -15.14 2.86 -24.16
N LYS A 35 -14.82 3.09 -22.88
CA LYS A 35 -15.68 2.73 -21.74
C LYS A 35 -16.92 3.59 -21.60
N ASP A 36 -16.92 4.81 -22.13
CA ASP A 36 -18.13 5.65 -22.21
C ASP A 36 -19.17 5.10 -23.20
N SER A 37 -18.82 4.09 -24.02
CA SER A 37 -19.67 3.57 -25.09
C SER A 37 -20.16 2.13 -24.93
N LEU A 38 -19.61 1.32 -24.00
CA LEU A 38 -19.91 -0.12 -23.91
C LEU A 38 -20.06 -0.63 -22.48
N SER A 39 -21.27 -1.15 -22.20
CA SER A 39 -21.65 -2.00 -21.06
C SER A 39 -20.52 -2.97 -20.65
N MET A 40 -19.86 -2.68 -19.53
CA MET A 40 -18.84 -3.54 -18.93
C MET A 40 -19.47 -4.83 -18.40
N TYR A 41 -18.79 -5.96 -18.65
CA TYR A 41 -19.13 -7.34 -18.25
C TYR A 41 -19.99 -8.17 -19.21
N THR A 42 -19.65 -8.14 -20.49
CA THR A 42 -19.55 -9.39 -21.25
C THR A 42 -18.18 -9.43 -21.92
N VAL A 43 -17.19 -9.98 -21.21
CA VAL A 43 -16.05 -10.56 -21.93
C VAL A 43 -16.58 -11.88 -22.49
N SER A 44 -16.82 -11.97 -23.80
CA SER A 44 -17.03 -13.27 -24.42
C SER A 44 -15.75 -14.07 -24.22
N GLU A 45 -15.86 -15.27 -23.64
CA GLU A 45 -14.73 -16.15 -23.38
C GLU A 45 -13.98 -16.62 -24.64
N ASP A 46 -14.44 -16.28 -25.84
CA ASP A 46 -13.74 -16.60 -27.08
C ASP A 46 -13.56 -15.37 -27.96
N CYS A 47 -12.33 -14.84 -28.03
CA CYS A 47 -11.93 -13.88 -29.06
C CYS A 47 -11.06 -14.60 -30.12
N PRO A 48 -11.59 -14.92 -31.32
CA PRO A 48 -10.89 -15.72 -32.34
C PRO A 48 -9.63 -15.06 -32.92
N ILE A 49 -9.45 -13.75 -32.69
CA ILE A 49 -8.37 -12.96 -33.28
C ILE A 49 -7.02 -13.26 -32.59
N GLY A 50 -7.04 -13.61 -31.29
CA GLY A 50 -5.84 -14.01 -30.55
C GLY A 50 -5.30 -15.37 -30.97
N MET A 51 -6.18 -16.33 -31.31
CA MET A 51 -5.80 -17.68 -31.74
C MET A 51 -5.06 -17.66 -33.08
N ASN A 52 -5.48 -16.82 -34.04
CA ASN A 52 -4.81 -16.73 -35.33
C ASN A 52 -3.44 -16.04 -35.25
N GLN A 53 -3.32 -14.97 -34.44
CA GLN A 53 -2.03 -14.29 -34.24
C GLN A 53 -1.03 -15.12 -33.43
N VAL A 54 -1.50 -15.92 -32.46
CA VAL A 54 -0.66 -16.87 -31.73
C VAL A 54 -0.18 -17.98 -32.65
N ARG A 55 -1.05 -18.52 -33.51
CA ARG A 55 -0.72 -19.60 -34.45
C ARG A 55 0.25 -19.13 -35.55
N GLU A 56 0.10 -17.89 -36.05
CA GLU A 56 1.06 -17.27 -36.98
C GLU A 56 2.44 -17.05 -36.33
N ARG A 57 2.46 -16.61 -35.06
CA ARG A 57 3.72 -16.43 -34.30
C ARG A 57 4.39 -17.76 -33.97
N GLU A 58 3.63 -18.80 -33.64
CA GLU A 58 4.16 -20.15 -33.41
C GLU A 58 4.78 -20.72 -34.69
N MET A 59 4.14 -20.50 -35.85
CA MET A 59 4.67 -20.94 -37.15
C MET A 59 5.96 -20.19 -37.53
N LEU A 60 6.01 -18.87 -37.30
CA LEU A 60 7.23 -18.07 -37.49
C LEU A 60 8.36 -18.48 -36.52
N LYS A 61 8.00 -18.91 -35.31
CA LYS A 61 8.93 -19.38 -34.28
C LYS A 61 9.49 -20.77 -34.61
N GLU A 62 8.69 -21.68 -35.15
CA GLU A 62 9.17 -22.97 -35.68
C GLU A 62 10.13 -22.78 -36.85
N ILE A 63 9.86 -21.82 -37.74
CA ILE A 63 10.76 -21.47 -38.84
C ILE A 63 12.08 -20.90 -38.27
N ALA A 64 12.02 -19.99 -37.30
CA ALA A 64 13.22 -19.43 -36.66
C ALA A 64 14.05 -20.48 -35.88
N GLU A 65 13.40 -21.43 -35.21
CA GLU A 65 14.08 -22.53 -34.50
C GLU A 65 14.71 -23.55 -35.48
N GLN A 66 14.16 -23.73 -36.69
CA GLN A 66 14.75 -24.57 -37.72
C GLN A 66 16.02 -23.98 -38.36
N TYR A 67 16.15 -22.65 -38.37
CA TYR A 67 17.32 -21.96 -38.95
C TYR A 67 18.46 -21.65 -37.96
N SER A 68 18.26 -21.84 -36.64
CA SER A 68 19.30 -21.53 -35.63
C SER A 68 20.09 -22.77 -35.18
N GLU A 69 21.20 -23.06 -35.85
CA GLU A 69 22.20 -24.04 -35.39
C GLU A 69 22.89 -23.62 -34.08
N GLU A 70 22.81 -22.34 -33.71
CA GLU A 70 23.46 -21.76 -32.54
C GLU A 70 22.68 -22.00 -31.23
N SER A 71 21.33 -21.90 -31.30
CA SER A 71 20.42 -22.22 -30.20
C SER A 71 20.51 -23.68 -29.76
N THR A 72 20.66 -24.61 -30.71
CA THR A 72 20.78 -26.04 -30.41
C THR A 72 22.12 -26.40 -29.77
N LYS A 73 23.22 -25.71 -30.13
CA LYS A 73 24.54 -25.84 -29.47
C LYS A 73 24.50 -25.28 -28.04
N ARG A 74 23.83 -24.15 -27.81
CA ARG A 74 23.64 -23.56 -26.45
C ARG A 74 22.73 -24.43 -25.56
N LYS A 75 21.59 -24.93 -26.07
CA LYS A 75 20.72 -25.90 -25.36
C LYS A 75 21.47 -27.19 -24.98
N LYS A 76 22.33 -27.71 -25.87
CA LYS A 76 23.18 -28.89 -25.59
C LYS A 76 24.27 -28.60 -24.57
N SER A 77 24.95 -27.46 -24.64
CA SER A 77 25.92 -27.01 -23.63
C SER A 77 25.28 -26.89 -22.24
N PHE A 78 24.06 -26.36 -22.15
CA PHE A 78 23.29 -26.25 -20.91
C PHE A 78 22.89 -27.62 -20.32
N LYS A 79 22.38 -28.53 -21.17
CA LYS A 79 22.11 -29.93 -20.76
C LYS A 79 23.38 -30.64 -20.30
N MET A 80 24.52 -30.40 -20.98
CA MET A 80 25.79 -31.11 -20.71
C MET A 80 26.47 -30.62 -19.42
N LYS A 81 26.45 -29.31 -19.14
CA LYS A 81 26.95 -28.73 -17.87
C LYS A 81 26.16 -29.26 -16.66
N ARG A 82 24.87 -29.57 -16.83
CA ARG A 82 24.02 -30.16 -15.78
C ARG A 82 24.15 -31.69 -15.68
N SER A 83 24.46 -32.40 -16.77
CA SER A 83 24.71 -33.85 -16.71
C SER A 83 26.10 -34.20 -16.18
N GLN A 84 27.13 -33.38 -16.45
CA GLN A 84 28.48 -33.59 -15.89
C GLN A 84 28.55 -33.32 -14.39
N SER A 85 27.72 -32.42 -13.88
CA SER A 85 27.54 -32.21 -12.43
C SER A 85 26.73 -33.33 -11.74
N LEU A 86 26.10 -34.23 -12.51
CA LEU A 86 25.33 -35.37 -11.99
C LEU A 86 26.09 -36.72 -12.03
N SER A 87 27.18 -36.84 -12.81
CA SER A 87 27.92 -38.12 -12.95
C SER A 87 28.94 -38.40 -11.85
N GLN A 88 29.14 -37.48 -10.90
CA GLN A 88 29.90 -37.73 -9.68
C GLN A 88 29.03 -37.31 -8.50
N GLN A 89 28.30 -38.26 -7.89
CA GLN A 89 27.88 -38.31 -6.47
C GLN A 89 26.58 -39.12 -6.28
N PHE A 90 26.74 -40.41 -6.00
CA PHE A 90 26.00 -41.07 -4.90
C PHE A 90 27.10 -41.62 -3.98
N PRO A 91 27.15 -41.28 -2.67
CA PRO A 91 26.03 -41.43 -1.74
C PRO A 91 25.81 -40.27 -0.75
N SER A 92 24.64 -40.31 -0.09
CA SER A 92 24.23 -39.62 1.15
C SER A 92 24.02 -38.10 1.17
N SER A 93 22.81 -37.71 1.60
CA SER A 93 22.35 -36.41 2.13
C SER A 93 22.32 -35.18 1.20
N LEU A 94 21.11 -34.60 1.09
CA LEU A 94 20.78 -33.19 0.87
C LEU A 94 21.77 -32.39 0.00
N ASN A 95 21.62 -32.41 -1.33
CA ASN A 95 22.26 -31.41 -2.20
C ASN A 95 21.51 -31.29 -3.54
N ILE A 96 20.56 -30.36 -3.61
CA ILE A 96 19.97 -29.88 -4.87
C ILE A 96 20.01 -28.34 -4.82
N CYS A 97 21.19 -27.75 -4.95
CA CYS A 97 21.40 -26.34 -5.29
C CYS A 97 22.85 -26.14 -5.78
N PRO A 98 23.12 -25.23 -6.73
CA PRO A 98 24.49 -24.82 -7.04
C PRO A 98 25.20 -24.23 -5.80
N GLU A 99 26.52 -24.41 -5.64
CA GLU A 99 27.29 -24.01 -4.44
C GLU A 99 27.08 -22.54 -3.98
N TRP A 100 26.78 -21.62 -4.90
CA TRP A 100 26.49 -20.22 -4.56
C TRP A 100 25.04 -19.99 -4.09
N ALA A 101 24.09 -20.78 -4.58
CA ALA A 101 22.72 -20.78 -4.05
C ALA A 101 22.76 -21.38 -2.65
N LEU A 102 23.52 -22.47 -2.44
CA LEU A 102 23.82 -23.00 -1.10
C LEU A 102 24.50 -21.96 -0.19
N SER A 103 25.33 -21.04 -0.67
CA SER A 103 25.96 -20.04 0.23
C SER A 103 25.01 -18.93 0.70
N VAL A 104 23.96 -18.61 -0.07
CA VAL A 104 22.90 -17.66 0.31
C VAL A 104 21.77 -18.36 1.06
N VAL A 105 21.49 -19.61 0.67
CA VAL A 105 20.38 -20.42 1.15
C VAL A 105 20.77 -21.21 2.40
N ALA A 106 21.97 -21.79 2.51
CA ALA A 106 22.38 -22.57 3.69
C ALA A 106 22.46 -21.79 5.01
N PRO A 107 22.81 -20.48 5.04
CA PRO A 107 22.66 -19.68 6.26
C PRO A 107 21.19 -19.39 6.63
N LEU A 108 20.27 -19.38 5.65
CA LEU A 108 18.81 -19.26 5.87
C LEU A 108 18.17 -20.59 6.28
N PHE A 109 18.87 -21.70 6.05
CA PHE A 109 18.55 -23.03 6.55
C PHE A 109 19.56 -23.40 7.64
N THR A 110 19.63 -22.64 8.73
CA THR A 110 20.37 -23.14 9.90
C THR A 110 19.68 -24.42 10.42
N PRO A 111 20.41 -25.52 10.67
CA PRO A 111 19.87 -26.70 11.34
C PRO A 111 19.74 -26.39 12.83
N GLY A 112 18.77 -25.54 13.16
CA GLY A 112 18.54 -24.97 14.49
C GLY A 112 17.07 -24.98 14.90
N ALA A 113 16.23 -25.80 14.27
CA ALA A 113 14.91 -26.22 14.75
C ALA A 113 14.52 -27.43 13.90
N HIS A 114 13.83 -28.41 14.49
CA HIS A 114 13.33 -29.61 13.80
C HIS A 114 12.95 -29.32 12.33
N SER A 115 13.59 -29.97 11.36
CA SER A 115 13.23 -29.84 9.95
C SER A 115 11.72 -30.04 9.82
N LEU A 116 10.99 -28.96 9.51
CA LEU A 116 9.53 -29.02 9.43
C LEU A 116 9.14 -30.05 8.38
N GLU A 117 8.55 -31.14 8.86
CA GLU A 117 8.19 -32.29 8.04
C GLU A 117 6.81 -32.02 7.42
N PHE A 118 6.82 -31.61 6.15
CA PHE A 118 5.63 -31.46 5.32
C PHE A 118 5.93 -31.86 3.88
N GLN A 119 4.89 -32.19 3.13
CA GLN A 119 5.02 -32.67 1.76
C GLN A 119 5.30 -31.51 0.81
N ARG A 120 6.41 -31.59 0.08
CA ARG A 120 6.86 -30.56 -0.86
C ARG A 120 6.65 -31.02 -2.30
N VAL A 121 6.14 -30.13 -3.12
CA VAL A 121 6.04 -30.34 -4.57
C VAL A 121 7.15 -29.57 -5.26
N THR A 122 8.06 -30.30 -5.89
CA THR A 122 9.15 -29.74 -6.72
C THR A 122 8.90 -30.09 -8.18
N ILE A 123 8.88 -29.08 -9.04
CA ILE A 123 8.70 -29.27 -10.49
C ILE A 123 10.01 -28.90 -11.17
N SER A 124 10.62 -29.86 -11.86
CA SER A 124 11.91 -29.69 -12.53
C SER A 124 11.73 -29.36 -14.01
N GLY A 125 12.46 -28.36 -14.52
CA GLY A 125 12.69 -28.19 -15.96
C GLY A 125 11.86 -27.12 -16.69
N ASP A 126 10.87 -26.49 -16.04
CA ASP A 126 10.04 -25.42 -16.66
C ASP A 126 10.28 -24.04 -16.02
N TYR A 127 11.55 -23.62 -15.97
CA TYR A 127 11.93 -22.30 -15.45
C TYR A 127 11.57 -21.18 -16.43
N CYS A 128 11.63 -21.45 -17.74
CA CYS A 128 11.21 -20.49 -18.76
C CYS A 128 9.69 -20.29 -18.82
N ALA A 129 8.88 -21.05 -18.08
CA ALA A 129 7.41 -20.98 -18.13
C ALA A 129 6.88 -20.95 -19.58
N GLY A 130 7.44 -21.81 -20.43
CA GLY A 130 7.17 -21.92 -21.87
C GLY A 130 7.36 -20.67 -22.76
N ILE A 131 8.18 -19.69 -22.36
CA ILE A 131 8.79 -18.71 -23.30
C ILE A 131 10.20 -19.18 -23.72
N THR A 132 10.84 -18.48 -24.69
CA THR A 132 12.21 -18.84 -25.07
C THR A 132 13.20 -18.51 -23.96
N VAL A 133 14.40 -19.09 -24.00
CA VAL A 133 15.44 -18.80 -23.01
C VAL A 133 15.88 -17.34 -23.08
N GLU A 134 16.02 -16.80 -24.31
CA GLU A 134 16.40 -15.40 -24.55
C GLU A 134 15.35 -14.43 -24.01
N ASP A 135 14.07 -14.68 -24.30
CA ASP A 135 12.95 -13.90 -23.77
C ASP A 135 12.92 -13.92 -22.24
N TYR A 136 13.23 -15.08 -21.63
CA TYR A 136 13.24 -15.25 -20.19
C TYR A 136 14.39 -14.48 -19.54
N GLU A 137 15.59 -14.53 -20.12
CA GLU A 137 16.74 -13.75 -19.64
C GLU A 137 16.43 -12.25 -19.69
N GLN A 138 15.81 -11.78 -20.77
CA GLN A 138 15.39 -10.37 -20.89
C GLN A 138 14.30 -10.00 -19.87
N ALA A 139 13.28 -10.84 -19.69
CA ALA A 139 12.24 -10.64 -18.68
C ALA A 139 12.83 -10.61 -17.27
N ALA A 140 13.77 -11.51 -16.95
CA ALA A 140 14.41 -11.56 -15.65
C ALA A 140 15.22 -10.30 -15.34
N LYS A 141 16.00 -9.80 -16.32
CA LYS A 141 16.76 -8.55 -16.19
C LYS A 141 15.86 -7.35 -15.91
N THR A 142 14.78 -7.22 -16.66
CA THR A 142 13.87 -6.09 -16.50
C THR A 142 13.13 -6.14 -15.17
N LEU A 143 12.69 -7.33 -14.73
CA LEU A 143 12.09 -7.54 -13.40
C LEU A 143 13.06 -7.19 -12.27
N ILE A 144 14.31 -7.66 -12.33
CA ILE A 144 15.35 -7.31 -11.35
C ILE A 144 15.63 -5.81 -11.33
N LYS A 145 15.70 -5.16 -12.51
CA LYS A 145 15.86 -3.71 -12.60
C LYS A 145 14.70 -2.97 -11.90
N ALA A 146 13.45 -3.40 -12.10
CA ALA A 146 12.31 -2.80 -11.41
C ALA A 146 12.37 -2.99 -9.88
N LEU A 147 12.86 -4.14 -9.40
CA LEU A 147 13.06 -4.40 -7.98
C LEU A 147 14.15 -3.50 -7.38
N PHE A 148 15.27 -3.26 -8.09
CA PHE A 148 16.30 -2.30 -7.66
C PHE A 148 15.78 -0.86 -7.59
N ILE A 149 14.98 -0.45 -8.59
CA ILE A 149 14.33 0.87 -8.55
C ILE A 149 13.44 0.96 -7.31
N ARG A 150 12.57 -0.01 -7.06
CA ARG A 150 11.70 0.01 -5.86
C ARG A 150 12.50 0.01 -4.56
N GLU A 151 13.57 -0.80 -4.45
CA GLU A 151 14.45 -0.82 -3.26
C GLU A 151 15.05 0.57 -3.00
N LYS A 152 15.56 1.24 -4.04
CA LYS A 152 16.13 2.59 -3.95
C LYS A 152 15.12 3.59 -3.37
N TYR A 153 13.89 3.59 -3.89
CA TYR A 153 12.84 4.49 -3.43
C TYR A 153 12.44 4.16 -1.99
N SER A 154 12.18 2.89 -1.71
CA SER A 154 11.73 2.44 -0.38
C SER A 154 12.76 2.79 0.71
N ARG A 155 14.04 2.51 0.45
CA ARG A 155 15.14 2.74 1.39
C ARG A 155 15.28 4.22 1.78
N LEU A 156 15.26 5.13 0.81
CA LEU A 156 15.48 6.55 1.08
C LEU A 156 14.28 7.24 1.75
N ALA A 157 13.08 6.66 1.64
CA ALA A 157 11.87 7.14 2.31
C ALA A 157 11.62 6.47 3.68
N TYR A 158 12.46 5.53 4.10
CA TYR A 158 12.22 4.66 5.27
C TYR A 158 10.96 3.80 5.14
N HIS A 159 10.57 3.45 3.92
CA HIS A 159 9.55 2.44 3.66
C HIS A 159 10.16 1.04 3.72
N ARG A 160 9.30 0.04 3.99
CA ARG A 160 9.76 -1.33 4.12
C ARG A 160 10.06 -1.96 2.78
N PHE A 161 11.12 -2.75 2.75
CA PHE A 161 11.47 -3.61 1.64
C PHE A 161 11.83 -5.01 2.19
N PRO A 162 11.32 -6.10 1.61
CA PRO A 162 11.50 -7.43 2.17
C PRO A 162 12.97 -7.86 2.18
N ARG A 163 13.41 -8.40 3.31
CA ARG A 163 14.80 -8.81 3.55
C ARG A 163 15.25 -9.88 2.58
N THR A 164 14.43 -10.92 2.36
CA THR A 164 14.72 -12.00 1.41
C THR A 164 15.01 -11.43 0.01
N THR A 165 14.14 -10.57 -0.51
CA THR A 165 14.33 -9.98 -1.84
C THR A 165 15.59 -9.14 -1.90
N ALA A 166 15.90 -8.33 -0.87
CA ALA A 166 17.14 -7.55 -0.80
C ALA A 166 18.40 -8.44 -0.85
N GLN A 167 18.39 -9.58 -0.14
CA GLN A 167 19.50 -10.53 -0.15
C GLN A 167 19.73 -11.13 -1.56
N PHE A 168 18.66 -11.49 -2.26
CA PHE A 168 18.75 -11.98 -3.64
C PHE A 168 19.23 -10.90 -4.61
N LEU A 169 18.78 -9.65 -4.45
CA LEU A 169 19.25 -8.52 -5.26
C LEU A 169 20.76 -8.27 -5.07
N ARG A 170 21.26 -8.22 -3.83
CA ARG A 170 22.70 -8.10 -3.57
C ARG A 170 23.49 -9.28 -4.11
N SER A 171 22.95 -10.50 -4.01
CA SER A 171 23.56 -11.68 -4.62
C SER A 171 23.65 -11.56 -6.14
N ALA A 172 22.67 -10.96 -6.81
CA ALA A 172 22.71 -10.69 -8.25
C ALA A 172 23.85 -9.73 -8.63
N GLU A 173 24.19 -8.78 -7.75
CA GLU A 173 25.33 -7.86 -7.89
C GLU A 173 26.67 -8.46 -7.40
N ASN A 174 26.68 -9.71 -6.96
CA ASN A 174 27.83 -10.36 -6.28
C ASN A 174 28.29 -9.63 -5.01
N GLN A 175 27.38 -8.95 -4.32
CA GLN A 175 27.61 -8.29 -3.05
C GLN A 175 27.03 -9.10 -1.88
N LYS A 176 27.59 -8.90 -0.67
CA LYS A 176 27.01 -9.45 0.55
C LYS A 176 26.00 -8.45 1.12
N TRP A 177 24.81 -8.93 1.42
CA TRP A 177 23.80 -8.14 2.13
C TRP A 177 24.16 -8.00 3.60
N ASN A 178 24.07 -6.79 4.13
CA ASN A 178 24.31 -6.49 5.55
C ASN A 178 23.01 -6.13 6.26
N VAL A 179 22.88 -6.52 7.53
CA VAL A 179 21.69 -6.21 8.35
C VAL A 179 21.50 -4.71 8.53
N GLU A 180 22.58 -3.93 8.55
CA GLU A 180 22.54 -2.47 8.65
C GLU A 180 21.91 -1.79 7.42
N GLU A 181 21.79 -2.49 6.29
CA GLU A 181 21.08 -1.99 5.12
C GLU A 181 19.56 -2.10 5.27
N GLU A 182 19.07 -2.85 6.26
CA GLU A 182 17.64 -2.95 6.54
C GLU A 182 17.13 -1.68 7.20
N ILE A 183 16.23 -1.00 6.49
CA ILE A 183 15.62 0.23 6.99
C ILE A 183 14.15 -0.06 7.33
N LEU A 184 13.77 0.35 8.54
CA LEU A 184 12.41 0.26 9.04
C LEU A 184 11.85 1.66 9.34
N PRO A 185 10.54 1.87 9.17
CA PRO A 185 9.87 3.06 9.66
C PRO A 185 10.00 3.16 11.19
N ASP A 186 10.39 4.34 11.67
CA ASP A 186 10.37 4.63 13.11
C ASP A 186 8.97 5.09 13.51
N MET A 187 8.33 4.34 14.40
CA MET A 187 7.03 4.68 14.97
C MET A 187 7.16 4.87 16.47
N CYS A 188 6.49 5.88 17.02
CA CYS A 188 6.46 6.07 18.47
C CYS A 188 5.70 4.89 19.13
N PRO A 189 6.25 4.30 20.20
CA PRO A 189 5.54 3.30 20.97
C PRO A 189 4.32 3.91 21.68
N CYS A 190 3.34 3.07 22.00
CA CYS A 190 2.29 3.45 22.95
C CYS A 190 2.92 3.89 24.28
N PRO A 191 2.41 4.96 24.91
CA PRO A 191 2.76 5.29 26.29
C PRO A 191 2.47 4.12 27.24
N GLN A 192 3.33 3.94 28.25
CA GLN A 192 3.16 2.89 29.26
C GLN A 192 2.05 3.24 30.27
N GLU A 193 1.61 2.26 31.05
CA GLU A 193 0.61 2.49 32.10
C GLU A 193 1.08 3.57 33.09
N GLY A 194 0.36 4.69 33.14
CA GLY A 194 0.66 5.83 34.01
C GLY A 194 1.40 6.98 33.33
N GLU A 195 1.87 6.84 32.09
CA GLU A 195 2.41 7.94 31.29
C GLU A 195 1.29 8.76 30.65
N ASP A 196 1.42 10.09 30.64
CA ASP A 196 0.44 10.94 29.97
C ASP A 196 0.72 11.01 28.44
N PRO A 197 -0.20 10.49 27.58
CA PRO A 197 -0.05 10.56 26.13
C PRO A 197 0.05 11.99 25.57
N TYR A 198 -0.38 12.99 26.35
CA TYR A 198 -0.41 14.40 25.94
C TYR A 198 0.75 15.22 26.51
N THR A 199 1.75 14.56 27.12
CA THR A 199 2.88 15.22 27.76
C THR A 199 3.64 16.12 26.78
N THR A 200 3.85 17.38 27.21
CA THR A 200 4.66 18.38 26.49
C THR A 200 6.07 18.52 27.05
N GLU A 201 6.43 17.69 28.03
CA GLU A 201 7.80 17.56 28.53
C GLU A 201 8.67 16.80 27.52
N GLY A 202 9.97 17.13 27.47
CA GLY A 202 10.92 16.49 26.57
C GLY A 202 10.78 16.89 25.08
N ILE A 203 10.04 17.95 24.77
CA ILE A 203 9.94 18.48 23.40
C ILE A 203 11.31 19.04 22.98
N PRO A 204 11.88 18.60 21.83
CA PRO A 204 13.21 19.02 21.43
C PRO A 204 13.26 20.48 20.93
N ASP A 205 14.41 21.12 21.14
CA ASP A 205 14.66 22.55 20.89
C ASP A 205 14.63 22.97 19.41
N ASP A 206 14.48 24.27 19.16
CA ASP A 206 14.50 24.84 17.81
C ASP A 206 15.87 24.66 17.13
N LEU A 207 15.86 24.09 15.92
CA LEU A 207 17.06 23.97 15.08
C LEU A 207 17.43 25.29 14.37
N ASN A 208 16.56 26.30 14.40
CA ASN A 208 16.71 27.60 13.72
C ASN A 208 16.85 27.50 12.19
N TYR A 209 16.43 26.37 11.61
CA TYR A 209 16.50 26.14 10.16
C TYR A 209 15.47 26.99 9.41
N ALA A 210 15.88 27.52 8.26
CA ALA A 210 14.97 28.20 7.35
C ALA A 210 14.34 27.21 6.35
N LEU A 211 13.08 27.42 6.01
CA LEU A 211 12.28 26.54 5.16
C LEU A 211 11.73 27.32 3.98
N GLN A 212 11.85 26.78 2.77
CA GLN A 212 11.25 27.37 1.57
C GLN A 212 10.75 26.26 0.64
N MET A 213 9.49 26.34 0.20
CA MET A 213 9.00 25.47 -0.87
C MET A 213 9.44 26.02 -2.23
N LYS A 214 10.03 25.17 -3.06
CA LYS A 214 10.48 25.49 -4.41
C LYS A 214 10.26 24.28 -5.31
N ASP A 215 9.72 24.51 -6.49
CA ASP A 215 9.34 23.45 -7.43
C ASP A 215 8.42 22.40 -6.76
N GLY A 216 7.56 22.84 -5.83
CA GLY A 216 6.69 22.02 -4.98
C GLY A 216 7.36 21.06 -3.98
N ILE A 217 8.67 21.17 -3.75
CA ILE A 217 9.39 20.41 -2.72
C ILE A 217 9.89 21.38 -1.64
N VAL A 218 9.79 21.00 -0.36
CA VAL A 218 10.35 21.80 0.74
C VAL A 218 11.87 21.64 0.79
N TYR A 219 12.58 22.77 0.65
CA TYR A 219 14.01 22.86 0.89
C TYR A 219 14.28 23.34 2.32
N VAL A 220 15.21 22.66 2.98
CA VAL A 220 15.67 22.98 4.34
C VAL A 220 17.04 23.64 4.25
N TYR A 221 17.21 24.78 4.91
CA TYR A 221 18.45 25.55 4.96
C TYR A 221 18.91 25.64 6.41
N ASN A 222 20.21 25.44 6.65
CA ASN A 222 20.74 25.47 8.03
C ASN A 222 20.52 26.83 8.69
N ASP A 223 20.68 27.93 7.95
CA ASP A 223 20.58 29.29 8.48
C ASP A 223 19.93 30.24 7.48
N ALA A 224 19.50 31.42 7.96
CA ALA A 224 18.97 32.49 7.11
C ALA A 224 19.99 33.01 6.09
N GLU A 225 21.30 32.89 6.36
CA GLU A 225 22.36 33.22 5.40
C GLU A 225 22.46 32.18 4.28
N ALA A 226 22.34 30.89 4.59
CA ALA A 226 22.31 29.81 3.60
C ALA A 226 21.09 29.92 2.67
N LEU A 227 19.96 30.41 3.20
CA LEU A 227 18.78 30.75 2.40
C LEU A 227 19.07 31.88 1.39
N LYS A 228 19.77 32.94 1.82
CA LYS A 228 20.19 34.04 0.93
C LYS A 228 21.15 33.56 -0.15
N GLN A 229 22.03 32.62 0.18
CA GLN A 229 22.98 32.02 -0.76
C GLN A 229 22.36 30.88 -1.61
N GLN A 230 21.09 30.53 -1.40
CA GLN A 230 20.39 29.42 -2.07
C GLN A 230 21.16 28.09 -1.98
N GLN A 231 21.76 27.82 -0.82
CA GLN A 231 22.48 26.57 -0.54
C GLN A 231 21.67 25.69 0.41
N PRO A 232 20.76 24.84 -0.11
CA PRO A 232 19.98 23.95 0.73
C PRO A 232 20.82 22.81 1.31
N ARG A 233 20.34 22.23 2.41
CA ARG A 233 20.88 21.01 2.99
C ARG A 233 20.70 19.84 2.01
N SER A 234 21.67 18.94 1.99
CA SER A 234 21.69 17.78 1.08
C SER A 234 20.79 16.64 1.58
N LEU A 235 19.47 16.87 1.65
CA LEU A 235 18.47 15.83 1.91
C LEU A 235 18.11 15.08 0.61
N PRO A 236 17.78 13.78 0.67
CA PRO A 236 17.49 13.00 -0.53
C PRO A 236 16.07 13.31 -1.03
N TYR A 237 15.93 13.47 -2.34
CA TYR A 237 14.65 13.47 -3.03
C TYR A 237 14.88 13.07 -4.51
N PRO A 238 13.93 12.37 -5.15
CA PRO A 238 13.99 12.14 -6.59
C PRO A 238 13.69 13.45 -7.33
N ASP A 239 14.51 13.81 -8.31
CA ASP A 239 14.13 14.84 -9.26
C ASP A 239 13.10 14.30 -10.28
N LEU A 240 12.28 15.20 -10.81
CA LEU A 240 11.19 14.87 -11.73
C LEU A 240 11.68 14.07 -12.93
N GLU A 241 12.86 14.41 -13.47
CA GLU A 241 13.50 13.72 -14.58
C GLU A 241 13.80 12.25 -14.22
N THR A 242 14.48 12.00 -13.10
CA THR A 242 14.82 10.62 -12.68
C THR A 242 13.55 9.82 -12.42
N PHE A 243 12.56 10.40 -11.74
CA PHE A 243 11.30 9.71 -11.49
C PHE A 243 10.55 9.38 -12.78
N ALA A 244 10.49 10.29 -13.75
CA ALA A 244 9.85 10.03 -15.04
C ALA A 244 10.56 8.90 -15.83
N ILE A 245 11.90 8.83 -15.75
CA ILE A 245 12.71 7.76 -16.36
C ILE A 245 12.43 6.42 -15.69
N ASP A 246 12.52 6.37 -14.36
CA ASP A 246 12.26 5.16 -13.56
C ASP A 246 10.84 4.64 -13.79
N LEU A 247 9.86 5.54 -13.83
CA LEU A 247 8.46 5.23 -14.14
C LEU A 247 8.31 4.64 -15.56
N SER A 248 9.01 5.22 -16.54
CA SER A 248 8.99 4.75 -17.92
C SER A 248 9.58 3.35 -18.07
N HIS A 249 10.62 3.01 -17.30
CA HIS A 249 11.17 1.65 -17.28
C HIS A 249 10.14 0.61 -16.85
N VAL A 250 9.41 0.86 -15.75
CA VAL A 250 8.40 -0.08 -15.26
C VAL A 250 7.18 -0.12 -16.19
N LEU A 251 6.79 1.01 -16.78
CA LEU A 251 5.70 1.04 -17.77
C LEU A 251 6.05 0.24 -19.03
N ALA A 252 7.26 0.40 -19.58
CA ALA A 252 7.68 -0.32 -20.77
C ALA A 252 7.61 -1.85 -20.56
N MET A 253 7.94 -2.34 -19.37
CA MET A 253 7.82 -3.76 -19.01
C MET A 253 6.38 -4.29 -19.05
N ILE A 254 5.39 -3.45 -18.74
CA ILE A 254 3.98 -3.85 -18.78
C ILE A 254 3.50 -4.06 -20.22
N ALA A 255 4.05 -3.29 -21.17
CA ALA A 255 3.79 -3.46 -22.60
C ALA A 255 4.58 -4.62 -23.23
N ASP A 256 5.62 -5.12 -22.57
CA ASP A 256 6.45 -6.19 -23.11
C ASP A 256 5.70 -7.53 -23.12
N GLY A 257 5.51 -8.08 -24.32
CA GLY A 257 4.71 -9.28 -24.55
C GLY A 257 5.28 -10.55 -23.91
N PRO A 258 6.58 -10.86 -24.11
CA PRO A 258 7.23 -11.99 -23.46
C PRO A 258 7.22 -11.89 -21.93
N THR A 259 7.58 -10.74 -21.35
CA THR A 259 7.53 -10.52 -19.89
C THR A 259 6.11 -10.71 -19.35
N LYS A 260 5.09 -10.18 -20.02
CA LYS A 260 3.68 -10.39 -19.63
C LYS A 260 3.29 -11.86 -19.62
N THR A 261 3.71 -12.62 -20.64
CA THR A 261 3.42 -14.06 -20.78
C THR A 261 4.12 -14.86 -19.67
N TYR A 262 5.40 -14.55 -19.42
CA TYR A 262 6.18 -15.15 -18.35
C TYR A 262 5.54 -14.94 -16.98
N CYS A 263 5.29 -13.69 -16.60
CA CYS A 263 4.68 -13.35 -15.32
C CYS A 263 3.31 -14.01 -15.15
N HIS A 264 2.47 -13.99 -16.19
CA HIS A 264 1.15 -14.65 -16.14
C HIS A 264 1.26 -16.15 -15.86
N ARG A 265 2.16 -16.85 -16.55
CA ARG A 265 2.37 -18.29 -16.34
C ARG A 265 2.98 -18.59 -14.97
N ARG A 266 3.95 -17.80 -14.49
CA ARG A 266 4.50 -17.93 -13.13
C ARG A 266 3.41 -17.75 -12.06
N LEU A 267 2.56 -16.73 -12.20
CA LEU A 267 1.45 -16.49 -11.27
C LEU A 267 0.44 -17.63 -11.24
N ASN A 268 0.06 -18.18 -12.40
CA ASN A 268 -0.84 -19.34 -12.47
C ASN A 268 -0.20 -20.60 -11.89
N PHE A 269 1.10 -20.76 -12.10
CA PHE A 269 1.89 -21.84 -11.50
C PHE A 269 1.90 -21.74 -9.98
N MET A 270 2.16 -20.56 -9.41
CA MET A 270 2.15 -20.35 -7.96
C MET A 270 0.76 -20.63 -7.35
N ALA A 271 -0.31 -20.20 -8.01
CA ALA A 271 -1.67 -20.51 -7.58
C ALA A 271 -1.94 -22.03 -7.57
N SER A 272 -1.55 -22.73 -8.64
CA SER A 272 -1.71 -24.18 -8.76
C SER A 272 -0.85 -24.94 -7.73
N LYS A 273 0.37 -24.46 -7.48
CA LYS A 273 1.28 -25.01 -6.48
C LYS A 273 0.71 -24.87 -5.07
N PHE A 274 0.08 -23.74 -4.75
CA PHE A 274 -0.56 -23.54 -3.45
C PHE A 274 -1.78 -24.45 -3.28
N TYR A 275 -2.58 -24.61 -4.33
CA TYR A 275 -3.70 -25.56 -4.31
C TYR A 275 -3.23 -26.99 -4.02
N LEU A 276 -2.14 -27.44 -4.65
CA LEU A 276 -1.54 -28.75 -4.34
C LEU A 276 -1.00 -28.81 -2.90
N HIS A 277 -0.38 -27.73 -2.41
CA HIS A 277 0.07 -27.65 -1.03
C HIS A 277 -1.09 -27.80 -0.04
N GLU A 278 -2.22 -27.11 -0.26
CA GLU A 278 -3.43 -27.27 0.55
C GLU A 278 -3.90 -28.74 0.56
N MET A 279 -4.02 -29.37 -0.62
CA MET A 279 -4.44 -30.77 -0.72
C MET A 279 -3.55 -31.75 0.06
N LEU A 280 -2.25 -31.50 0.13
CA LEU A 280 -1.29 -32.39 0.77
C LEU A 280 -1.08 -32.09 2.25
N ASN A 281 -1.16 -30.82 2.65
CA ASN A 281 -0.67 -30.34 3.94
C ASN A 281 -1.72 -29.68 4.84
N GLU A 282 -2.95 -29.42 4.38
CA GLU A 282 -3.99 -28.74 5.19
C GLU A 282 -4.21 -29.43 6.56
N MET A 283 -4.28 -30.76 6.58
CA MET A 283 -4.45 -31.52 7.82
C MET A 283 -3.25 -31.41 8.76
N ALA A 284 -2.04 -31.27 8.21
CA ALA A 284 -0.83 -31.06 8.99
C ALA A 284 -0.77 -29.64 9.56
N GLU A 285 -1.10 -28.62 8.76
CA GLU A 285 -1.26 -27.24 9.22
C GLU A 285 -2.29 -27.17 10.36
N LEU A 286 -3.48 -27.75 10.17
CA LEU A 286 -4.52 -27.77 11.19
C LEU A 286 -4.09 -28.49 12.47
N LYS A 287 -3.28 -29.55 12.36
CA LYS A 287 -2.71 -30.26 13.52
C LYS A 287 -1.72 -29.37 14.28
N GLU A 288 -0.92 -28.55 13.61
CA GLU A 288 -0.05 -27.56 14.28
C GLU A 288 -0.87 -26.51 15.02
N LEU A 289 -1.91 -25.97 14.39
CA LEU A 289 -2.80 -24.99 15.02
C LEU A 289 -3.46 -25.55 16.28
N LYS A 290 -4.03 -26.75 16.21
CA LYS A 290 -4.68 -27.41 17.36
C LYS A 290 -3.73 -27.75 18.52
N ARG A 291 -2.43 -27.82 18.27
CA ARG A 291 -1.42 -28.04 19.32
C ARG A 291 -1.11 -26.77 20.12
N VAL A 292 -1.46 -25.60 19.61
CA VAL A 292 -1.23 -24.34 20.31
C VAL A 292 -2.38 -24.09 21.29
N PRO A 293 -2.13 -24.12 22.61
CA PRO A 293 -3.17 -23.84 23.58
C PRO A 293 -3.54 -22.35 23.53
N HIS A 294 -4.81 -22.04 23.78
CA HIS A 294 -5.31 -20.67 23.97
C HIS A 294 -5.11 -19.71 22.77
N ARG A 295 -4.85 -20.26 21.57
CA ARG A 295 -4.78 -19.47 20.33
C ARG A 295 -5.74 -20.01 19.30
N ASP A 296 -6.55 -19.09 18.81
CA ASP A 296 -7.47 -19.26 17.71
C ASP A 296 -7.60 -17.93 16.96
N PHE A 297 -8.52 -17.88 16.01
CA PHE A 297 -8.79 -16.66 15.26
C PHE A 297 -9.23 -15.47 16.12
N TYR A 298 -9.89 -15.67 17.26
CA TYR A 298 -10.34 -14.56 18.13
C TYR A 298 -9.20 -13.98 18.96
N ASN A 299 -8.21 -14.80 19.34
CA ASN A 299 -7.10 -14.39 20.19
C ASN A 299 -5.85 -13.91 19.44
N VAL A 300 -5.89 -13.85 18.10
CA VAL A 300 -4.84 -13.23 17.28
C VAL A 300 -5.12 -11.75 17.07
N ARG A 301 -4.07 -10.94 17.19
CA ARG A 301 -4.15 -9.51 16.92
C ARG A 301 -4.41 -9.27 15.43
N LYS A 302 -5.35 -8.39 15.13
CA LYS A 302 -5.68 -7.96 13.76
C LYS A 302 -5.91 -6.47 13.75
N VAL A 303 -5.45 -5.84 12.68
CA VAL A 303 -5.52 -4.40 12.51
C VAL A 303 -6.42 -4.11 11.32
N ASP A 304 -7.41 -3.25 11.50
CA ASP A 304 -8.10 -2.62 10.39
C ASP A 304 -7.16 -1.60 9.75
N THR A 305 -6.47 -2.05 8.70
CA THR A 305 -5.43 -1.27 8.04
C THR A 305 -6.00 -0.24 7.10
N HIS A 306 -7.31 -0.23 6.79
CA HIS A 306 -7.98 0.75 5.93
C HIS A 306 -9.41 1.07 6.39
N ILE A 307 -9.55 2.20 7.10
CA ILE A 307 -10.82 2.70 7.64
C ILE A 307 -10.86 4.23 7.68
N HIS A 308 -11.94 4.85 7.23
CA HIS A 308 -12.12 6.30 7.30
C HIS A 308 -12.73 6.73 8.64
N ALA A 309 -12.12 7.70 9.32
CA ALA A 309 -12.57 8.12 10.66
C ALA A 309 -14.02 8.64 10.65
N ALA A 310 -14.43 9.32 9.59
CA ALA A 310 -15.78 9.90 9.47
C ALA A 310 -16.89 8.84 9.35
N ALA A 311 -16.54 7.59 9.02
CA ALA A 311 -17.47 6.49 8.82
C ALA A 311 -17.09 5.24 9.63
N CYS A 312 -16.25 5.39 10.66
CA CYS A 312 -15.72 4.26 11.43
C CYS A 312 -16.75 3.60 12.36
N MET A 313 -17.83 4.29 12.71
CA MET A 313 -18.93 3.75 13.49
C MET A 313 -19.99 3.11 12.59
N ASN A 314 -20.80 2.19 13.12
CA ASN A 314 -21.94 1.67 12.40
C ASN A 314 -23.13 2.67 12.38
N GLN A 315 -24.03 2.49 11.42
CA GLN A 315 -25.23 3.33 11.24
C GLN A 315 -26.15 3.39 12.49
N LYS A 316 -26.27 2.27 13.23
CA LYS A 316 -27.12 2.17 14.43
C LYS A 316 -26.54 2.98 15.59
N HIS A 317 -25.21 3.00 15.71
CA HIS A 317 -24.47 3.74 16.70
C HIS A 317 -24.61 5.23 16.45
N LEU A 318 -24.40 5.68 15.21
CA LEU A 318 -24.64 7.08 14.83
C LEU A 318 -26.09 7.52 15.12
N LEU A 319 -27.08 6.70 14.73
CA LEU A 319 -28.49 7.00 15.02
C LEU A 319 -28.75 7.18 16.52
N LYS A 320 -28.29 6.20 17.32
CA LYS A 320 -28.45 6.24 18.78
C LYS A 320 -27.75 7.45 19.38
N PHE A 321 -26.58 7.82 18.85
CA PHE A 321 -25.84 8.99 19.28
C PHE A 321 -26.66 10.28 19.02
N ILE A 322 -27.16 10.46 17.79
CA ILE A 322 -28.01 11.61 17.40
C ILE A 322 -29.26 11.70 18.29
N GLN A 323 -29.93 10.58 18.53
CA GLN A 323 -31.11 10.55 19.40
C GLN A 323 -30.79 10.89 20.85
N THR A 324 -29.62 10.46 21.34
CA THR A 324 -29.19 10.73 22.71
C THR A 324 -28.81 12.20 22.88
N THR A 325 -27.99 12.75 21.98
CA THR A 325 -27.59 14.16 22.01
C THR A 325 -28.79 15.10 21.87
N TYR A 326 -29.78 14.77 21.03
CA TYR A 326 -31.00 15.57 20.96
C TYR A 326 -31.78 15.56 22.28
N LYS A 327 -31.92 14.40 22.94
CA LYS A 327 -32.63 14.30 24.22
C LYS A 327 -31.92 15.04 25.36
N THR A 328 -30.59 15.04 25.38
CA THR A 328 -29.81 15.63 26.49
C THR A 328 -29.37 17.06 26.25
N GLU A 329 -29.17 17.47 24.99
CA GLU A 329 -28.49 18.72 24.61
C GLU A 329 -29.26 19.52 23.54
N ALA A 330 -30.59 19.40 23.49
CA ALA A 330 -31.45 20.06 22.48
C ALA A 330 -31.21 21.58 22.35
N ASP A 331 -31.02 22.27 23.47
CA ASP A 331 -30.89 23.73 23.51
C ASP A 331 -29.46 24.22 23.26
N ARG A 332 -28.50 23.31 23.03
CA ARG A 332 -27.12 23.65 22.76
C ARG A 332 -26.97 24.30 21.39
N VAL A 333 -26.22 25.39 21.30
CA VAL A 333 -25.85 26.02 20.03
C VAL A 333 -24.80 25.17 19.32
N VAL A 334 -25.12 24.71 18.11
CA VAL A 334 -24.29 23.76 17.36
C VAL A 334 -23.86 24.25 15.98
N LEU A 335 -24.52 25.27 15.44
CA LEU A 335 -24.25 25.77 14.10
C LEU A 335 -24.37 27.29 14.06
N GLU A 336 -23.56 27.94 13.21
CA GLU A 336 -23.69 29.35 12.90
C GLU A 336 -23.81 29.52 11.38
N LYS A 337 -24.97 30.00 10.91
CA LYS A 337 -25.25 30.18 9.49
C LYS A 337 -25.71 31.61 9.26
N GLY A 338 -24.95 32.38 8.46
CA GLY A 338 -25.28 33.78 8.16
C GLY A 338 -25.27 34.72 9.37
N GLY A 339 -24.45 34.43 10.39
CA GLY A 339 -24.39 35.20 11.64
C GLY A 339 -25.50 34.87 12.66
N GLN A 340 -26.41 33.96 12.33
CA GLN A 340 -27.41 33.44 13.26
C GLN A 340 -26.91 32.15 13.90
N LYS A 341 -26.91 32.14 15.23
CA LYS A 341 -26.59 30.97 16.05
C LYS A 341 -27.83 30.07 16.15
N LEU A 342 -27.70 28.82 15.72
CA LEU A 342 -28.77 27.83 15.73
C LEU A 342 -28.53 26.78 16.82
N THR A 343 -29.58 26.50 17.60
CA THR A 343 -29.57 25.38 18.55
C THR A 343 -29.78 24.05 17.82
N LEU A 344 -29.41 22.94 18.45
CA LEU A 344 -29.62 21.60 17.89
C LEU A 344 -31.11 21.37 17.58
N LYS A 345 -32.00 21.84 18.46
CA LYS A 345 -33.45 21.83 18.25
C LYS A 345 -33.84 22.60 16.99
N GLN A 346 -33.36 23.83 16.83
CA GLN A 346 -33.66 24.66 15.65
C GLN A 346 -33.13 24.05 14.35
N VAL A 347 -32.01 23.34 14.38
CA VAL A 347 -31.48 22.62 13.21
C VAL A 347 -32.46 21.52 12.78
N PHE A 348 -32.94 20.70 13.71
CA PHE A 348 -33.94 19.67 13.40
C PHE A 348 -35.30 20.24 12.98
N ASP A 349 -35.73 21.34 13.61
CA ASP A 349 -36.94 22.07 13.20
C ASP A 349 -36.83 22.58 11.75
N THR A 350 -35.65 23.08 11.36
CA THR A 350 -35.36 23.56 9.99
C THR A 350 -35.38 22.42 8.97
N LEU A 351 -34.88 21.25 9.37
CA LEU A 351 -34.92 20.05 8.53
C LEU A 351 -36.32 19.41 8.48
N THR A 352 -37.29 19.91 9.25
CA THR A 352 -38.66 19.37 9.37
C THR A 352 -38.68 17.89 9.77
N MET A 353 -37.80 17.50 10.70
CA MET A 353 -37.63 16.11 11.15
C MET A 353 -37.66 16.01 12.68
N ASP A 354 -38.39 15.03 13.20
CA ASP A 354 -38.28 14.64 14.61
C ASP A 354 -37.19 13.56 14.77
N PRO A 355 -36.15 13.78 15.59
CA PRO A 355 -35.12 12.78 15.88
C PRO A 355 -35.65 11.46 16.45
N TYR A 356 -36.81 11.47 17.10
CA TYR A 356 -37.45 10.24 17.60
C TYR A 356 -37.89 9.32 16.46
N ASP A 357 -38.36 9.89 15.36
CA ASP A 357 -38.86 9.16 14.19
C ASP A 357 -37.72 8.74 13.24
N LEU A 358 -36.49 9.19 13.50
CA LEU A 358 -35.33 8.75 12.72
C LEU A 358 -35.10 7.24 12.92
N THR A 359 -35.10 6.55 11.79
CA THR A 359 -34.70 5.15 11.64
C THR A 359 -33.35 5.05 10.96
N VAL A 360 -32.77 3.85 11.00
CA VAL A 360 -31.51 3.56 10.29
C VAL A 360 -31.65 3.84 8.80
N ASP A 361 -32.78 3.48 8.19
CA ASP A 361 -33.04 3.72 6.77
C ASP A 361 -33.22 5.21 6.46
N SER A 362 -33.85 5.98 7.35
CA SER A 362 -34.01 7.43 7.17
C SER A 362 -32.70 8.21 7.22
N LEU A 363 -31.66 7.67 7.87
CA LEU A 363 -30.33 8.29 7.83
C LEU A 363 -29.73 8.26 6.42
N ASP A 364 -30.17 7.34 5.56
CA ASP A 364 -29.72 7.18 4.18
C ASP A 364 -28.18 7.15 4.01
N VAL A 365 -27.48 6.61 5.02
CA VAL A 365 -26.02 6.48 5.03
C VAL A 365 -25.52 5.16 4.47
N HIS A 366 -26.38 4.15 4.33
CA HIS A 366 -26.00 2.83 3.81
C HIS A 366 -25.83 2.85 2.28
N ALA A 367 -24.78 2.19 1.79
CA ALA A 367 -24.53 2.04 0.36
C ALA A 367 -25.38 0.89 -0.21
N GLY A 368 -26.40 1.22 -0.99
CA GLY A 368 -27.29 0.25 -1.64
C GLY A 368 -26.96 0.01 -3.12
N ARG A 369 -27.81 -0.73 -3.84
CA ARG A 369 -27.64 -0.98 -5.29
C ARG A 369 -27.46 0.31 -6.12
N GLN A 370 -28.02 1.43 -5.67
CA GLN A 370 -27.91 2.72 -6.35
C GLN A 370 -26.52 3.38 -6.30
N THR A 371 -25.59 2.90 -5.46
CA THR A 371 -24.22 3.46 -5.38
C THR A 371 -23.23 2.76 -6.31
N PHE A 372 -23.61 1.64 -6.93
CA PHE A 372 -22.77 0.89 -7.85
C PHE A 372 -22.37 1.78 -9.05
N HIS A 373 -21.06 1.95 -9.25
CA HIS A 373 -20.44 2.87 -10.23
C HIS A 373 -20.82 4.36 -10.09
N ARG A 374 -21.40 4.78 -8.96
CA ARG A 374 -21.85 6.16 -8.73
C ARG A 374 -21.17 6.76 -7.51
N PHE A 375 -19.91 7.15 -7.68
CA PHE A 375 -19.09 7.80 -6.66
C PHE A 375 -19.68 9.11 -6.13
N ASP A 376 -20.44 9.85 -6.95
CA ASP A 376 -21.16 11.04 -6.54
C ASP A 376 -22.22 10.73 -5.47
N LYS A 377 -22.98 9.64 -5.67
CA LYS A 377 -23.95 9.14 -4.70
C LYS A 377 -23.30 8.55 -3.46
N PHE A 378 -22.13 7.92 -3.60
CA PHE A 378 -21.33 7.46 -2.45
C PHE A 378 -20.89 8.64 -1.58
N ASN A 379 -20.34 9.70 -2.19
CA ASN A 379 -19.94 10.90 -1.46
C ASN A 379 -21.11 11.58 -0.72
N SER A 380 -22.34 11.48 -1.24
CA SER A 380 -23.53 11.99 -0.56
C SER A 380 -23.96 11.14 0.64
N LYS A 381 -23.55 9.86 0.74
CA LYS A 381 -23.82 8.99 1.90
C LYS A 381 -23.13 9.41 3.18
N TYR A 382 -22.09 10.25 3.08
CA TYR A 382 -21.52 10.91 4.25
C TYR A 382 -22.41 12.01 4.84
N ASN A 383 -23.52 12.39 4.18
CA ASN A 383 -24.47 13.38 4.69
C ASN A 383 -25.68 12.66 5.30
N PRO A 384 -25.80 12.55 6.65
CA PRO A 384 -26.96 11.91 7.27
C PRO A 384 -28.26 12.61 6.87
N VAL A 385 -29.26 11.83 6.46
CA VAL A 385 -30.55 12.30 5.93
C VAL A 385 -30.40 13.23 4.71
N GLY A 386 -29.26 13.17 4.01
CA GLY A 386 -28.93 14.08 2.92
C GLY A 386 -28.61 15.52 3.36
N ALA A 387 -28.54 15.80 4.66
CA ALA A 387 -28.27 17.13 5.20
C ALA A 387 -26.77 17.36 5.46
N SER A 388 -26.19 18.36 4.80
CA SER A 388 -24.79 18.75 5.02
C SER A 388 -24.55 19.26 6.45
N GLU A 389 -25.56 19.87 7.06
CA GLU A 389 -25.55 20.42 8.41
C GLU A 389 -25.27 19.31 9.45
N LEU A 390 -25.92 18.14 9.33
CA LEU A 390 -25.72 17.04 10.26
C LEU A 390 -24.32 16.43 10.12
N ARG A 391 -23.79 16.35 8.89
CA ARG A 391 -22.40 15.94 8.67
C ARG A 391 -21.42 16.90 9.33
N GLU A 392 -21.64 18.21 9.18
CA GLU A 392 -20.78 19.23 9.80
C GLU A 392 -20.81 19.13 11.33
N ILE A 393 -21.97 18.94 11.93
CA ILE A 393 -22.14 18.88 13.38
C ILE A 393 -21.53 17.59 13.98
N TYR A 394 -21.78 16.43 13.37
CA TYR A 394 -21.45 15.13 13.97
C TYR A 394 -20.17 14.47 13.44
N LEU A 395 -19.75 14.77 12.20
CA LEU A 395 -18.71 14.02 11.48
C LEU A 395 -17.49 14.87 11.06
N LYS A 396 -17.40 16.12 11.55
CA LYS A 396 -16.26 17.01 11.30
C LYS A 396 -15.54 17.37 12.60
N THR A 397 -14.22 17.53 12.49
CA THR A 397 -13.35 17.99 13.58
C THR A 397 -13.41 19.49 13.78
N ASP A 398 -13.59 20.23 12.68
CA ASP A 398 -13.65 21.69 12.67
C ASP A 398 -15.07 22.13 12.35
N ASN A 399 -15.78 22.59 13.39
CA ASN A 399 -17.14 23.10 13.35
C ASN A 399 -17.36 24.07 14.55
N TYR A 400 -18.57 24.62 14.70
CA TYR A 400 -18.88 25.59 15.76
C TYR A 400 -18.57 25.09 17.19
N ILE A 401 -18.81 23.80 17.47
CA ILE A 401 -18.53 23.15 18.77
C ILE A 401 -17.12 22.54 18.83
N LYS A 402 -16.23 22.93 17.91
CA LYS A 402 -14.86 22.42 17.80
C LYS A 402 -14.78 20.89 17.72
N GLY A 403 -15.73 20.25 17.04
CA GLY A 403 -15.73 18.81 16.80
C GLY A 403 -15.96 17.92 18.01
N GLU A 404 -16.55 18.45 19.10
CA GLU A 404 -16.77 17.69 20.35
C GLU A 404 -17.61 16.42 20.15
N TYR A 405 -18.69 16.50 19.37
CA TYR A 405 -19.53 15.33 19.09
C TYR A 405 -18.78 14.25 18.32
N PHE A 406 -18.01 14.64 17.30
CA PHE A 406 -17.19 13.69 16.56
C PHE A 406 -16.15 13.02 17.47
N ALA A 407 -15.49 13.79 18.34
CA ALA A 407 -14.55 13.23 19.31
C ALA A 407 -15.21 12.24 20.30
N ARG A 408 -16.44 12.51 20.74
CA ARG A 408 -17.20 11.58 21.60
C ARG A 408 -17.51 10.27 20.89
N ILE A 409 -17.94 10.31 19.64
CA ILE A 409 -18.20 9.10 18.84
C ILE A 409 -16.92 8.28 18.69
N ILE A 410 -15.81 8.93 18.34
CA ILE A 410 -14.51 8.25 18.21
C ILE A 410 -14.08 7.61 19.53
N LYS A 411 -14.32 8.25 20.68
CA LYS A 411 -14.03 7.66 21.99
C LYS A 411 -14.89 6.44 22.30
N GLU A 412 -16.16 6.46 21.90
CA GLU A 412 -17.04 5.30 22.04
C GLU A 412 -16.52 4.13 21.18
N VAL A 413 -16.09 4.39 19.94
CA VAL A 413 -15.46 3.38 19.07
C VAL A 413 -14.13 2.88 19.65
N ALA A 414 -13.28 3.79 20.16
CA ALA A 414 -12.01 3.45 20.81
C ALA A 414 -12.21 2.51 22.00
N HIS A 415 -13.18 2.82 22.85
CA HIS A 415 -13.51 2.00 24.01
C HIS A 415 -13.94 0.58 23.59
N GLU A 416 -14.72 0.45 22.53
CA GLU A 416 -15.14 -0.86 22.00
C GLU A 416 -13.95 -1.67 21.46
N LEU A 417 -12.97 -1.01 20.81
CA LEU A 417 -11.73 -1.66 20.37
C LEU A 417 -10.87 -2.12 21.56
N GLU A 418 -10.78 -1.30 22.62
CA GLU A 418 -10.06 -1.63 23.85
C GLU A 418 -10.71 -2.81 24.58
N GLU A 419 -12.04 -2.85 24.70
CA GLU A 419 -12.80 -3.96 25.27
C GLU A 419 -12.59 -5.26 24.48
N SER A 420 -12.59 -5.19 23.15
CA SER A 420 -12.33 -6.35 22.29
C SER A 420 -10.90 -6.87 22.42
N LYS A 421 -9.97 -6.02 22.89
CA LYS A 421 -8.54 -6.25 23.09
C LYS A 421 -7.79 -6.51 21.78
N TYR A 422 -8.22 -7.47 20.96
CA TYR A 422 -7.52 -8.05 19.81
C TYR A 422 -7.68 -7.31 18.49
N GLN A 423 -8.61 -6.35 18.45
CA GLN A 423 -8.86 -5.51 17.29
C GLN A 423 -8.18 -4.15 17.47
N HIS A 424 -7.46 -3.72 16.44
CA HIS A 424 -6.83 -2.41 16.34
C HIS A 424 -7.30 -1.74 15.06
N ALA A 425 -7.19 -0.42 14.95
CA ALA A 425 -7.61 0.31 13.76
C ALA A 425 -6.65 1.46 13.43
N GLU A 426 -6.55 1.79 12.15
CA GLU A 426 -5.79 2.96 11.66
C GLU A 426 -6.72 3.99 10.97
N PRO A 427 -7.66 4.63 11.68
CA PRO A 427 -8.57 5.61 11.07
C PRO A 427 -7.88 6.75 10.33
N ARG A 428 -8.43 7.08 9.15
CA ARG A 428 -7.97 8.20 8.32
C ARG A 428 -8.64 9.51 8.68
N MET A 429 -7.84 10.54 8.93
CA MET A 429 -8.26 11.93 9.16
C MET A 429 -7.91 12.80 7.96
N SER A 430 -8.86 13.65 7.53
CA SER A 430 -8.67 14.46 6.32
C SER A 430 -7.92 15.75 6.61
N ILE A 431 -6.88 16.03 5.81
CA ILE A 431 -6.30 17.36 5.62
C ILE A 431 -6.49 17.72 4.15
N TYR A 432 -7.15 18.85 3.89
CA TYR A 432 -7.54 19.24 2.54
C TYR A 432 -6.48 20.11 1.86
N GLY A 433 -5.67 20.84 2.63
CA GLY A 433 -4.66 21.76 2.09
C GLY A 433 -5.24 23.10 1.60
N ARG A 434 -6.41 23.51 2.11
CA ARG A 434 -7.00 24.83 1.84
C ARG A 434 -6.28 25.92 2.61
N SER A 435 -5.88 25.62 3.84
CA SER A 435 -5.19 26.54 4.75
C SER A 435 -4.13 25.80 5.58
N PRO A 436 -2.99 26.45 5.92
CA PRO A 436 -2.00 25.86 6.82
C PRO A 436 -2.52 25.67 8.25
N VAL A 437 -3.60 26.36 8.63
CA VAL A 437 -4.23 26.30 9.98
C VAL A 437 -4.97 24.97 10.20
N GLU A 438 -5.23 24.19 9.15
CA GLU A 438 -5.90 22.89 9.27
C GLU A 438 -5.14 21.92 10.20
N TRP A 439 -3.81 21.93 10.15
CA TRP A 439 -2.97 21.10 11.03
C TRP A 439 -3.06 21.51 12.49
N GLU A 440 -3.03 22.81 12.78
CA GLU A 440 -3.16 23.35 14.13
C GLU A 440 -4.54 23.02 14.70
N SER A 441 -5.59 23.20 13.89
CA SER A 441 -6.97 22.90 14.27
C SER A 441 -7.17 21.41 14.59
N LEU A 442 -6.59 20.53 13.76
CA LEU A 442 -6.67 19.08 13.97
C LEU A 442 -5.88 18.63 15.21
N ALA A 443 -4.68 19.18 15.42
CA ALA A 443 -3.87 18.88 16.59
C ALA A 443 -4.54 19.37 17.89
N SER A 444 -5.13 20.56 17.85
CA SER A 444 -5.88 21.12 18.97
C SER A 444 -7.12 20.28 19.28
N TRP A 445 -7.86 19.82 18.27
CA TRP A 445 -8.98 18.89 18.43
C TRP A 445 -8.55 17.59 19.13
N PHE A 446 -7.42 17.00 18.71
CA PHE A 446 -6.91 15.75 19.29
C PHE A 446 -6.55 15.89 20.79
N ILE A 447 -5.94 17.01 21.17
CA ILE A 447 -5.50 17.27 22.56
C ILE A 447 -6.65 17.75 23.44
N GLN A 448 -7.39 18.77 22.98
CA GLN A 448 -8.50 19.35 23.72
C GLN A 448 -9.53 18.28 24.10
N HIS A 449 -9.86 17.40 23.15
CA HIS A 449 -10.83 16.34 23.38
C HIS A 449 -10.21 15.05 23.87
N LYS A 450 -8.90 14.93 24.03
CA LYS A 450 -8.21 13.71 24.49
C LYS A 450 -8.64 12.45 23.74
N VAL A 451 -8.38 12.39 22.43
CA VAL A 451 -8.84 11.32 21.52
C VAL A 451 -7.76 10.25 21.24
N HIS A 452 -6.93 9.94 22.23
CA HIS A 452 -5.91 8.89 22.14
C HIS A 452 -6.48 7.55 22.61
N SER A 453 -6.11 6.48 21.91
CA SER A 453 -6.34 5.10 22.34
C SER A 453 -5.13 4.25 21.97
N PRO A 454 -4.70 3.29 22.82
CA PRO A 454 -3.63 2.35 22.47
C PRO A 454 -3.99 1.45 21.28
N ASN A 455 -5.29 1.25 21.01
CA ASN A 455 -5.76 0.40 19.92
C ASN A 455 -5.96 1.16 18.60
N MET A 456 -5.75 2.49 18.60
CA MET A 456 -5.94 3.33 17.41
C MET A 456 -4.67 4.10 17.05
N ARG A 457 -4.40 4.17 15.74
CA ARG A 457 -3.37 5.03 15.13
C ARG A 457 -3.97 5.88 14.03
N TRP A 458 -3.33 7.00 13.73
CA TRP A 458 -3.90 7.97 12.79
C TRP A 458 -3.14 7.98 11.48
N VAL A 459 -3.88 7.94 10.37
CA VAL A 459 -3.34 8.17 9.03
C VAL A 459 -3.95 9.45 8.48
N ILE A 460 -3.15 10.29 7.83
CA ILE A 460 -3.64 11.56 7.26
C ILE A 460 -3.97 11.35 5.81
N GLN A 461 -5.25 11.46 5.46
CA GLN A 461 -5.69 11.40 4.07
C GLN A 461 -5.75 12.79 3.44
N VAL A 462 -5.24 12.88 2.22
CA VAL A 462 -5.24 14.07 1.38
C VAL A 462 -6.11 13.82 0.15
N PRO A 463 -7.31 14.41 0.06
CA PRO A 463 -8.17 14.28 -1.10
C PRO A 463 -7.62 15.03 -2.33
N ARG A 464 -7.62 14.37 -3.50
CA ARG A 464 -7.13 14.90 -4.78
C ARG A 464 -8.17 15.82 -5.47
N ILE A 465 -8.57 16.90 -4.81
CA ILE A 465 -9.67 17.79 -5.24
C ILE A 465 -9.22 19.24 -5.53
N TYR A 466 -8.03 19.39 -6.12
CA TYR A 466 -7.47 20.71 -6.46
C TYR A 466 -8.40 21.53 -7.37
N ASP A 467 -9.01 20.89 -8.35
CA ASP A 467 -10.00 21.45 -9.28
C ASP A 467 -11.17 22.16 -8.55
N ILE A 468 -11.68 21.56 -7.46
CA ILE A 468 -12.73 22.13 -6.64
C ILE A 468 -12.25 23.39 -5.90
N PHE A 469 -11.03 23.39 -5.39
CA PHE A 469 -10.48 24.56 -4.69
C PHE A 469 -10.09 25.68 -5.65
N LYS A 470 -9.62 25.31 -6.84
CA LYS A 470 -9.25 26.24 -7.89
C LYS A 470 -10.49 26.92 -8.48
N SER A 471 -11.55 26.17 -8.77
CA SER A 471 -12.84 26.73 -9.24
C SER A 471 -13.49 27.67 -8.23
N LYS A 472 -13.31 27.42 -6.93
CA LYS A 472 -13.73 28.30 -5.83
C LYS A 472 -12.76 29.44 -5.51
N ASN A 473 -11.66 29.57 -6.26
CA ASN A 473 -10.60 30.56 -6.04
C ASN A 473 -10.01 30.56 -4.61
N ILE A 474 -9.99 29.41 -3.94
CA ILE A 474 -9.42 29.27 -2.58
C ILE A 474 -7.89 29.23 -2.66
N ILE A 475 -7.35 28.57 -3.68
CA ILE A 475 -5.91 28.43 -3.92
C ILE A 475 -5.53 28.87 -5.34
N PRO A 476 -4.38 29.53 -5.52
CA PRO A 476 -3.96 30.05 -6.82
C PRO A 476 -3.32 29.01 -7.73
N ASN A 477 -2.57 28.04 -7.20
CA ASN A 477 -1.86 27.01 -7.94
C ASN A 477 -1.66 25.76 -7.08
N TYR A 478 -1.18 24.68 -7.70
CA TYR A 478 -0.96 23.42 -7.01
C TYR A 478 0.17 23.51 -5.96
N ALA A 479 1.20 24.32 -6.19
CA ALA A 479 2.26 24.56 -5.19
C ALA A 479 1.68 25.05 -3.85
N LYS A 480 0.64 25.91 -3.87
CA LYS A 480 0.02 26.39 -2.63
C LYS A 480 -0.68 25.28 -1.85
N LEU A 481 -1.29 24.32 -2.54
CA LEU A 481 -1.87 23.12 -1.91
C LEU A 481 -0.80 22.33 -1.16
N LEU A 482 0.32 22.02 -1.85
CA LEU A 482 1.45 21.32 -1.26
C LEU A 482 2.07 22.09 -0.09
N GLU A 483 2.18 23.42 -0.20
CA GLU A 483 2.69 24.29 0.86
C GLU A 483 1.82 24.18 2.12
N ASN A 484 0.50 24.25 1.96
CA ASN A 484 -0.44 24.15 3.08
C ASN A 484 -0.41 22.77 3.75
N ILE A 485 -0.11 21.70 3.01
CA ILE A 485 -0.02 20.34 3.54
C ILE A 485 1.33 20.11 4.23
N PHE A 486 2.44 20.38 3.56
CA PHE A 486 3.77 19.95 4.02
C PHE A 486 4.50 20.99 4.86
N LEU A 487 4.42 22.29 4.53
CA LEU A 487 5.19 23.31 5.23
C LEU A 487 4.91 23.36 6.75
N PRO A 488 3.66 23.22 7.23
CA PRO A 488 3.39 23.13 8.67
C PRO A 488 4.10 21.95 9.36
N LEU A 489 4.20 20.79 8.70
CA LEU A 489 4.90 19.62 9.24
C LEU A 489 6.40 19.86 9.38
N PHE A 490 7.02 20.50 8.40
CA PHE A 490 8.42 20.90 8.49
C PHE A 490 8.63 21.94 9.60
N LYS A 491 7.75 22.93 9.73
CA LYS A 491 7.81 23.92 10.82
C LYS A 491 7.71 23.26 12.21
N ALA A 492 6.79 22.32 12.38
CA ALA A 492 6.66 21.55 13.63
C ALA A 492 7.85 20.60 13.87
N THR A 493 8.53 20.16 12.81
CA THR A 493 9.73 19.33 12.90
C THR A 493 11.00 20.14 13.17
N VAL A 494 11.09 21.40 12.71
CA VAL A 494 12.23 22.29 12.99
C VAL A 494 12.10 22.93 14.38
N ASN A 495 10.91 23.47 14.68
CA ASN A 495 10.59 24.10 15.96
C ASN A 495 9.32 23.49 16.59
N PRO A 496 9.45 22.36 17.29
CA PRO A 496 8.37 21.79 18.09
C PRO A 496 7.92 22.67 19.25
N GLN A 497 8.81 23.47 19.84
CA GLN A 497 8.50 24.31 21.01
C GLN A 497 7.43 25.35 20.70
N LYS A 498 7.43 25.88 19.47
CA LYS A 498 6.39 26.76 18.96
C LYS A 498 5.11 26.03 18.54
N ASN A 499 5.21 24.74 18.20
CA ASN A 499 4.11 23.91 17.68
C ASN A 499 3.88 22.69 18.59
N LYS A 500 3.72 22.91 19.90
CA LYS A 500 3.69 21.83 20.90
C LYS A 500 2.57 20.83 20.65
N GLU A 501 1.37 21.34 20.42
CA GLU A 501 0.18 20.51 20.16
C GLU A 501 0.37 19.64 18.93
N MET A 502 0.85 20.25 17.85
CA MET A 502 1.12 19.55 16.60
C MET A 502 2.22 18.49 16.78
N HIS A 503 3.29 18.78 17.51
CA HIS A 503 4.34 17.81 17.79
C HIS A 503 3.81 16.58 18.53
N VAL A 504 2.97 16.76 19.56
CA VAL A 504 2.34 15.67 20.31
C VAL A 504 1.43 14.85 19.41
N PHE A 505 0.57 15.49 18.61
CA PHE A 505 -0.31 14.79 17.67
C PHE A 505 0.48 13.96 16.65
N LEU A 506 1.55 14.51 16.08
CA LEU A 506 2.37 13.83 15.08
C LEU A 506 3.09 12.58 15.60
N LYS A 507 3.24 12.39 16.92
CA LYS A 507 3.75 11.13 17.49
C LYS A 507 2.81 9.94 17.18
N TYR A 508 1.50 10.21 17.08
CA TYR A 508 0.46 9.19 16.86
C TYR A 508 0.01 9.07 15.40
N VAL A 509 0.54 9.93 14.52
CA VAL A 509 0.35 9.84 13.08
C VAL A 509 1.37 8.87 12.48
N THR A 510 0.91 7.85 11.78
CA THR A 510 1.75 6.78 11.21
C THR A 510 2.02 6.94 9.72
N GLY A 511 1.19 7.70 9.00
CA GLY A 511 1.36 7.82 7.56
C GLY A 511 0.41 8.78 6.86
N PHE A 512 0.58 8.83 5.54
CA PHE A 512 -0.22 9.62 4.61
C PHE A 512 -0.94 8.73 3.61
N ASP A 513 -2.14 9.11 3.26
CA ASP A 513 -3.00 8.48 2.26
C ASP A 513 -3.43 9.52 1.23
N SER A 514 -3.55 9.14 -0.03
CA SER A 514 -4.07 9.99 -1.11
C SER A 514 -5.39 9.40 -1.58
N VAL A 515 -6.46 10.20 -1.53
CA VAL A 515 -7.85 9.74 -1.73
C VAL A 515 -8.59 10.59 -2.77
N ASP A 516 -9.83 10.19 -3.08
CA ASP A 516 -10.78 10.68 -4.12
C ASP A 516 -10.99 9.65 -5.23
N ASP A 517 -12.05 9.85 -6.01
CA ASP A 517 -12.48 9.01 -7.12
C ASP A 517 -11.35 8.76 -8.14
N GLU A 518 -10.80 7.55 -8.11
CA GLU A 518 -9.75 7.10 -9.04
C GLU A 518 -10.24 6.93 -10.48
N SER A 519 -11.56 6.93 -10.72
CA SER A 519 -12.14 6.81 -12.07
C SER A 519 -12.17 8.15 -12.82
N LYS A 520 -11.96 9.28 -12.14
CA LYS A 520 -11.85 10.59 -12.80
C LYS A 520 -10.57 10.66 -13.63
N HIS A 521 -10.74 10.97 -14.90
CA HIS A 521 -9.65 11.06 -15.85
C HIS A 521 -8.95 12.42 -15.77
N SER A 522 -7.66 12.41 -16.09
CA SER A 522 -6.87 13.60 -16.37
C SER A 522 -6.24 13.45 -17.75
N ASP A 523 -6.51 14.39 -18.66
CA ASP A 523 -6.01 14.34 -20.04
C ASP A 523 -4.48 14.54 -20.12
N HIS A 524 -3.84 14.96 -19.02
CA HIS A 524 -2.41 15.25 -18.97
C HIS A 524 -1.57 14.02 -18.64
N MET A 525 -0.72 13.60 -19.59
CA MET A 525 0.29 12.57 -19.35
C MET A 525 1.43 13.10 -18.48
N PHE A 526 1.61 12.47 -17.31
CA PHE A 526 2.73 12.81 -16.44
C PHE A 526 4.07 12.41 -17.07
N SER A 527 4.85 13.41 -17.46
CA SER A 527 6.18 13.28 -18.05
C SER A 527 7.18 14.27 -17.45
N TYR A 528 8.45 14.16 -17.81
CA TYR A 528 9.49 15.15 -17.44
C TYR A 528 9.21 16.56 -17.98
N LYS A 529 8.31 16.71 -18.96
CA LYS A 529 7.85 18.00 -19.50
C LYS A 529 6.63 18.56 -18.75
N SER A 530 6.14 17.87 -17.73
CA SER A 530 4.99 18.34 -16.96
C SER A 530 5.32 19.68 -16.30
N PRO A 531 4.35 20.61 -16.24
CA PRO A 531 4.58 21.92 -15.64
C PRO A 531 4.88 21.76 -14.15
N LYS A 532 5.67 22.69 -13.61
CA LYS A 532 5.99 22.72 -12.18
C LYS A 532 4.75 23.05 -11.34
N PRO A 533 4.72 22.71 -10.05
CA PRO A 533 3.55 22.96 -9.19
C PRO A 533 3.13 24.42 -9.13
N GLU A 534 4.07 25.35 -9.25
CA GLU A 534 3.84 26.80 -9.28
C GLU A 534 3.19 27.25 -10.59
N GLU A 535 3.50 26.56 -11.69
CA GLU A 535 3.02 26.81 -13.05
C GLU A 535 1.65 26.14 -13.30
N TRP A 536 1.32 25.10 -12.53
CA TRP A 536 0.01 24.43 -12.58
C TRP A 536 -1.09 25.36 -12.04
N THR A 537 -1.60 26.19 -12.95
CA THR A 537 -2.62 27.21 -12.70
C THR A 537 -3.91 26.94 -13.46
N SER A 538 -3.96 25.87 -14.26
CA SER A 538 -5.17 25.42 -14.95
C SER A 538 -6.26 25.03 -13.94
N GLY A 539 -7.52 25.06 -14.40
CA GLY A 539 -8.67 24.59 -13.61
C GLY A 539 -8.77 23.07 -13.53
N GLU A 540 -8.01 22.35 -14.34
CA GLU A 540 -7.96 20.90 -14.38
C GLU A 540 -7.18 20.32 -13.20
N ASN A 541 -7.62 19.15 -12.75
CA ASN A 541 -6.96 18.43 -11.66
C ASN A 541 -5.65 17.80 -12.18
N PRO A 542 -4.53 17.91 -11.44
CA PRO A 542 -3.30 17.19 -11.79
C PRO A 542 -3.51 15.67 -11.86
N PRO A 543 -2.75 14.95 -12.71
CA PRO A 543 -2.88 13.51 -12.81
C PRO A 543 -2.45 12.81 -11.52
N TYR A 544 -2.96 11.60 -11.29
CA TYR A 544 -2.68 10.79 -10.10
C TYR A 544 -1.17 10.63 -9.83
N SER A 545 -0.38 10.31 -10.85
CA SER A 545 1.08 10.17 -10.74
C SER A 545 1.78 11.46 -10.29
N TYR A 546 1.23 12.62 -10.64
CA TYR A 546 1.75 13.93 -10.22
C TYR A 546 1.53 14.14 -8.72
N TYR A 547 0.34 13.84 -8.21
CA TYR A 547 0.05 13.86 -6.78
C TYR A 547 1.01 12.96 -6.00
N LEU A 548 1.12 11.69 -6.42
CA LEU A 548 1.98 10.71 -5.75
C LEU A 548 3.44 11.14 -5.72
N PHE A 549 3.98 11.63 -6.83
CA PHE A 549 5.36 12.10 -6.90
C PHE A 549 5.65 13.21 -5.89
N TYR A 550 4.87 14.30 -5.91
CA TYR A 550 5.13 15.44 -5.03
C TYR A 550 4.83 15.13 -3.57
N MET A 551 3.80 14.32 -3.28
CA MET A 551 3.56 13.86 -1.91
C MET A 551 4.72 13.00 -1.41
N TYR A 552 5.15 12.02 -2.19
CA TYR A 552 6.27 11.14 -1.86
C TYR A 552 7.58 11.90 -1.66
N ALA A 553 7.92 12.82 -2.57
CA ALA A 553 9.15 13.61 -2.46
C ALA A 553 9.18 14.43 -1.17
N ASN A 554 8.08 15.09 -0.81
CA ASN A 554 7.99 15.85 0.44
C ASN A 554 8.02 14.93 1.67
N ILE A 555 7.35 13.77 1.64
CA ILE A 555 7.40 12.76 2.72
C ILE A 555 8.83 12.24 2.90
N MET A 556 9.56 11.95 1.83
CA MET A 556 10.96 11.50 1.89
C MET A 556 11.85 12.55 2.57
N VAL A 557 11.80 13.80 2.13
CA VAL A 557 12.61 14.88 2.71
C VAL A 557 12.25 15.09 4.18
N LEU A 558 10.95 15.05 4.51
CA LEU A 558 10.47 15.18 5.87
C LEU A 558 10.94 14.02 6.76
N ASN A 559 10.85 12.77 6.29
CA ASN A 559 11.28 11.59 7.02
C ASN A 559 12.78 11.62 7.31
N ASN A 560 13.61 12.04 6.35
CA ASN A 560 15.05 12.18 6.58
C ASN A 560 15.35 13.24 7.65
N LEU A 561 14.68 14.40 7.59
CA LEU A 561 14.82 15.43 8.64
C LEU A 561 14.36 14.93 10.01
N ARG A 562 13.25 14.19 10.07
CA ARG A 562 12.71 13.63 11.31
C ARG A 562 13.61 12.56 11.88
N LYS A 563 14.15 11.66 11.04
CA LYS A 563 15.09 10.61 11.43
C LYS A 563 16.40 11.18 11.96
N GLU A 564 16.98 12.21 11.30
CA GLU A 564 18.17 12.93 11.79
C GLU A 564 17.99 13.47 13.21
N ARG A 565 16.73 13.76 13.59
CA ARG A 565 16.34 14.33 14.87
C ARG A 565 15.77 13.32 15.87
N GLY A 566 15.77 12.02 15.53
CA GLY A 566 15.23 10.95 16.37
C GLY A 566 13.70 10.99 16.55
N LEU A 567 12.97 11.60 15.61
CA LEU A 567 11.50 11.63 15.59
C LEU A 567 10.92 10.52 14.72
N ASN A 568 9.65 10.16 14.93
CA ASN A 568 8.96 9.16 14.11
C ASN A 568 8.88 9.59 12.63
N THR A 569 8.87 8.61 11.74
CA THR A 569 8.72 8.77 10.28
C THR A 569 7.31 8.43 9.82
N PHE A 570 6.92 8.89 8.64
CA PHE A 570 5.58 8.65 8.08
C PHE A 570 5.65 7.72 6.89
N GLN A 571 4.78 6.71 6.84
CA GLN A 571 4.64 5.83 5.68
C GLN A 571 3.68 6.43 4.65
N PHE A 572 3.97 6.26 3.36
CA PHE A 572 3.02 6.64 2.30
C PHE A 572 2.19 5.44 1.84
N ARG A 573 0.87 5.55 1.96
CA ARG A 573 -0.12 4.47 1.82
C ARG A 573 -1.36 4.93 1.04
N PRO A 574 -1.25 5.18 -0.28
CA PRO A 574 -2.34 5.74 -1.06
C PRO A 574 -3.45 4.72 -1.36
N HIS A 575 -4.68 5.22 -1.54
CA HIS A 575 -5.70 4.50 -2.32
C HIS A 575 -5.23 4.38 -3.75
N CYS A 576 -5.10 3.14 -4.22
CA CYS A 576 -4.53 2.87 -5.52
C CYS A 576 -5.10 1.61 -6.15
N GLY A 577 -5.62 1.76 -7.37
CA GLY A 577 -6.05 0.66 -8.20
C GLY A 577 -7.37 0.05 -7.74
N GLU A 578 -8.19 0.78 -7.00
CA GLU A 578 -9.62 0.43 -6.84
C GLU A 578 -10.36 0.59 -8.18
N ALA A 579 -10.14 1.74 -8.82
CA ALA A 579 -10.58 2.09 -10.15
C ALA A 579 -9.43 2.77 -10.93
N GLY A 580 -9.75 3.41 -12.05
CA GLY A 580 -8.76 4.18 -12.83
C GLY A 580 -7.76 3.36 -13.64
N SER A 581 -6.67 4.03 -14.00
CA SER A 581 -5.64 3.55 -14.92
C SER A 581 -4.61 2.64 -14.24
N ILE A 582 -3.99 1.73 -15.02
CA ILE A 582 -2.89 0.88 -14.54
C ILE A 582 -1.65 1.68 -14.13
N THR A 583 -1.50 2.90 -14.67
CA THR A 583 -0.38 3.82 -14.38
C THR A 583 -0.34 4.25 -12.92
N HIS A 584 -1.51 4.29 -12.24
CA HIS A 584 -1.63 4.56 -10.81
C HIS A 584 -0.82 3.53 -10.00
N LEU A 585 -1.03 2.26 -10.30
CA LEU A 585 -0.36 1.14 -9.63
C LEU A 585 1.14 1.11 -9.89
N VAL A 586 1.61 1.61 -11.03
CA VAL A 586 3.04 1.78 -11.32
C VAL A 586 3.64 2.88 -10.44
N SER A 587 2.97 4.03 -10.37
CA SER A 587 3.42 5.13 -9.52
C SER A 587 3.45 4.74 -8.05
N ALA A 588 2.43 4.03 -7.58
CA ALA A 588 2.39 3.50 -6.21
C ALA A 588 3.44 2.40 -5.98
N PHE A 589 3.72 1.53 -6.96
CA PHE A 589 4.79 0.52 -6.85
C PHE A 589 6.16 1.17 -6.62
N LEU A 590 6.41 2.36 -7.15
CA LEU A 590 7.67 3.06 -6.91
C LEU A 590 7.66 3.80 -5.57
N THR A 591 6.56 4.46 -5.22
CA THR A 591 6.54 5.47 -4.15
C THR A 591 5.93 5.00 -2.83
N ALA A 592 5.03 4.02 -2.85
CA ALA A 592 4.26 3.62 -1.67
C ALA A 592 4.91 2.48 -0.88
N ASP A 593 4.74 2.53 0.44
CA ASP A 593 5.06 1.43 1.36
C ASP A 593 4.04 0.29 1.20
N ASN A 594 2.75 0.64 1.14
CA ASN A 594 1.63 -0.26 0.89
C ASN A 594 0.49 0.48 0.17
N ILE A 595 -0.51 -0.24 -0.34
CA ILE A 595 -1.66 0.34 -1.05
C ILE A 595 -2.99 -0.09 -0.44
N SER A 596 -4.03 0.73 -0.61
CA SER A 596 -5.43 0.34 -0.37
C SER A 596 -6.11 -0.05 -1.69
N HIS A 597 -6.96 -1.09 -1.64
CA HIS A 597 -7.71 -1.77 -2.70
C HIS A 597 -6.93 -2.66 -3.67
N GLY A 598 -6.13 -2.10 -4.58
CA GLY A 598 -5.31 -2.87 -5.53
C GLY A 598 -6.07 -3.81 -6.51
N LEU A 599 -7.37 -3.64 -6.71
CA LEU A 599 -8.21 -4.50 -7.58
C LEU A 599 -7.66 -4.62 -9.01
N ASN A 600 -7.19 -3.52 -9.57
CA ASN A 600 -6.67 -3.43 -10.93
C ASN A 600 -5.36 -4.22 -11.15
N LEU A 601 -4.69 -4.71 -10.09
CA LEU A 601 -3.54 -5.61 -10.24
C LEU A 601 -3.92 -6.89 -10.98
N LYS A 602 -5.19 -7.33 -10.91
CA LYS A 602 -5.70 -8.47 -11.67
C LYS A 602 -5.54 -8.29 -13.19
N LYS A 603 -5.52 -7.05 -13.68
CA LYS A 603 -5.41 -6.72 -15.12
C LYS A 603 -3.95 -6.75 -15.63
N SER A 604 -2.96 -6.70 -14.74
CA SER A 604 -1.54 -6.67 -15.12
C SER A 604 -0.75 -7.78 -14.41
N PRO A 605 -0.49 -8.90 -15.10
CA PRO A 605 0.34 -9.98 -14.55
C PRO A 605 1.75 -9.51 -14.17
N VAL A 606 2.32 -8.55 -14.90
CA VAL A 606 3.66 -8.03 -14.60
C VAL A 606 3.67 -7.30 -13.26
N LEU A 607 2.73 -6.39 -13.02
CA LEU A 607 2.64 -5.70 -11.74
C LEU A 607 2.25 -6.64 -10.61
N GLN A 608 1.28 -7.54 -10.80
CA GLN A 608 0.92 -8.53 -9.79
C GLN A 608 2.13 -9.37 -9.35
N TYR A 609 2.98 -9.77 -10.31
CA TYR A 609 4.21 -10.51 -10.01
C TYR A 609 5.25 -9.66 -9.30
N LEU A 610 5.43 -8.38 -9.68
CA LEU A 610 6.32 -7.45 -8.97
C LEU A 610 5.85 -7.18 -7.53
N TYR A 611 4.55 -7.04 -7.29
CA TYR A 611 3.99 -6.87 -5.94
C TYR A 611 4.22 -8.12 -5.08
N TYR A 612 4.17 -9.31 -5.68
CA TYR A 612 4.56 -10.56 -5.02
C TYR A 612 6.07 -10.59 -4.71
N LEU A 613 6.95 -10.35 -5.69
CA LEU A 613 8.41 -10.42 -5.49
C LEU A 613 8.92 -9.39 -4.48
N ALA A 614 8.33 -8.20 -4.47
CA ALA A 614 8.65 -7.14 -3.51
C ALA A 614 7.77 -7.19 -2.24
N GLN A 615 6.93 -8.21 -2.08
CA GLN A 615 6.01 -8.42 -0.95
C GLN A 615 5.32 -7.13 -0.49
N VAL A 616 4.80 -6.36 -1.45
CA VAL A 616 4.14 -5.08 -1.19
C VAL A 616 2.77 -5.33 -0.55
N PRO A 617 2.49 -4.79 0.65
CA PRO A 617 1.22 -5.04 1.31
C PRO A 617 0.04 -4.36 0.60
N ILE A 618 -1.11 -5.03 0.60
CA ILE A 618 -2.36 -4.58 -0.02
C ILE A 618 -3.50 -4.73 0.99
N ALA A 619 -4.04 -3.59 1.46
CA ALA A 619 -5.28 -3.59 2.24
C ALA A 619 -6.47 -3.64 1.29
N MET A 620 -7.38 -4.59 1.47
CA MET A 620 -8.54 -4.76 0.59
C MET A 620 -9.83 -4.77 1.40
N SER A 621 -10.87 -4.13 0.87
CA SER A 621 -12.18 -4.00 1.52
C SER A 621 -13.29 -4.61 0.64
N PRO A 622 -13.46 -5.96 0.64
CA PRO A 622 -14.35 -6.65 -0.27
C PRO A 622 -15.82 -6.23 -0.23
N LEU A 623 -16.40 -5.90 0.93
CA LEU A 623 -17.79 -5.43 1.03
C LEU A 623 -17.99 -4.03 0.45
N SER A 624 -17.01 -3.14 0.66
CA SER A 624 -16.98 -1.83 0.00
C SER A 624 -16.93 -2.00 -1.51
N ASN A 625 -15.97 -2.80 -2.00
CA ASN A 625 -15.81 -3.07 -3.42
C ASN A 625 -17.06 -3.72 -4.05
N ASN A 626 -17.75 -4.59 -3.31
CA ASN A 626 -19.04 -5.19 -3.71
C ASN A 626 -20.14 -4.15 -3.95
N SER A 627 -20.16 -3.10 -3.13
CA SER A 627 -21.20 -2.08 -3.19
C SER A 627 -20.92 -1.01 -4.26
N LEU A 628 -19.66 -0.85 -4.67
CA LEU A 628 -19.23 0.24 -5.54
C LEU A 628 -18.73 -0.19 -6.93
N PHE A 629 -18.00 -1.30 -7.08
CA PHE A 629 -17.27 -1.61 -8.33
C PHE A 629 -17.45 -3.02 -8.87
N LEU A 630 -17.49 -4.01 -7.98
CA LEU A 630 -17.25 -5.39 -8.34
C LEU A 630 -17.94 -6.34 -7.39
N GLU A 631 -18.79 -7.21 -7.92
CA GLU A 631 -19.41 -8.30 -7.16
C GLU A 631 -18.41 -9.06 -6.27
N TYR A 632 -18.81 -9.36 -5.04
CA TYR A 632 -17.96 -9.99 -4.02
C TYR A 632 -17.26 -11.26 -4.50
N SER A 633 -17.96 -12.10 -5.27
CA SER A 633 -17.45 -13.36 -5.82
C SER A 633 -16.27 -13.17 -6.79
N LYS A 634 -16.17 -11.99 -7.42
CA LYS A 634 -15.12 -11.65 -8.40
C LYS A 634 -13.93 -10.93 -7.77
N ASN A 635 -14.01 -10.56 -6.50
CA ASN A 635 -12.94 -9.86 -5.79
C ASN A 635 -11.66 -10.73 -5.77
N PRO A 636 -10.49 -10.16 -6.11
CA PRO A 636 -9.28 -10.94 -6.29
C PRO A 636 -8.54 -11.32 -4.99
N LEU A 637 -9.04 -10.94 -3.80
CA LEU A 637 -8.32 -11.20 -2.54
C LEU A 637 -7.97 -12.68 -2.35
N LYS A 638 -8.90 -13.60 -2.60
CA LYS A 638 -8.63 -15.05 -2.51
C LYS A 638 -7.51 -15.46 -3.46
N GLU A 639 -7.58 -15.00 -4.70
CA GLU A 639 -6.59 -15.31 -5.74
C GLU A 639 -5.20 -14.74 -5.37
N PHE A 640 -5.16 -13.52 -4.84
CA PHE A 640 -3.94 -12.86 -4.40
C PHE A 640 -3.30 -13.59 -3.21
N LEU A 641 -4.11 -14.00 -2.23
CA LEU A 641 -3.65 -14.83 -1.10
C LEU A 641 -3.09 -16.17 -1.58
N GLN A 642 -3.79 -16.86 -2.49
CA GLN A 642 -3.31 -18.15 -3.02
C GLN A 642 -1.97 -17.99 -3.76
N LYS A 643 -1.82 -16.91 -4.53
CA LYS A 643 -0.56 -16.54 -5.21
C LYS A 643 0.55 -16.09 -4.24
N GLY A 644 0.25 -15.84 -2.97
CA GLY A 644 1.22 -15.44 -1.95
C GLY A 644 1.51 -13.94 -1.90
N LEU A 645 0.61 -13.10 -2.42
CA LEU A 645 0.69 -11.65 -2.20
C LEU A 645 0.35 -11.34 -0.73
N CYS A 646 0.98 -10.29 -0.19
CA CYS A 646 0.75 -9.82 1.16
C CYS A 646 -0.55 -9.03 1.24
N VAL A 647 -1.68 -9.72 1.41
CA VAL A 647 -3.01 -9.11 1.51
C VAL A 647 -3.52 -9.06 2.95
N SER A 648 -4.25 -8.00 3.29
CA SER A 648 -5.03 -7.87 4.53
C SER A 648 -6.48 -7.48 4.23
N LEU A 649 -7.40 -7.85 5.12
CA LEU A 649 -8.79 -7.37 5.09
C LEU A 649 -8.93 -6.05 5.87
N SER A 650 -9.77 -5.16 5.34
CA SER A 650 -10.09 -3.84 5.91
C SER A 650 -11.56 -3.50 5.68
N THR A 651 -12.08 -2.49 6.40
CA THR A 651 -13.52 -2.19 6.38
C THR A 651 -13.92 -0.99 5.53
N ASP A 652 -12.97 -0.11 5.21
CA ASP A 652 -13.19 1.15 4.48
C ASP A 652 -14.16 2.10 5.23
N ASP A 653 -15.46 1.99 4.97
CA ASP A 653 -16.52 2.75 5.64
C ASP A 653 -17.53 1.83 6.36
N PRO A 654 -17.26 1.40 7.61
CA PRO A 654 -18.19 0.64 8.44
C PRO A 654 -19.63 1.17 8.44
N MET A 655 -19.80 2.49 8.55
CA MET A 655 -21.11 3.15 8.54
C MET A 655 -21.93 2.82 7.29
N GLN A 656 -21.26 2.69 6.14
CA GLN A 656 -21.90 2.56 4.85
C GLN A 656 -22.08 1.12 4.40
N PHE A 657 -21.17 0.21 4.80
CA PHE A 657 -21.11 -1.13 4.23
C PHE A 657 -21.44 -2.25 5.22
N HIS A 658 -21.40 -1.99 6.53
CA HIS A 658 -21.47 -3.01 7.56
C HIS A 658 -22.74 -2.90 8.40
N TYR A 659 -23.24 -4.05 8.86
CA TYR A 659 -24.45 -4.12 9.69
C TYR A 659 -24.13 -4.43 11.15
N THR A 660 -22.98 -5.04 11.43
CA THR A 660 -22.62 -5.51 12.76
C THR A 660 -21.91 -4.44 13.58
N LYS A 661 -21.75 -4.72 14.89
CA LYS A 661 -20.95 -3.88 15.78
C LYS A 661 -19.45 -4.00 15.49
N GLU A 662 -18.98 -5.21 15.22
CA GLU A 662 -17.58 -5.52 14.93
C GLU A 662 -17.37 -5.61 13.42
N ALA A 663 -17.33 -4.47 12.73
CA ALA A 663 -17.27 -4.40 11.27
C ALA A 663 -16.12 -5.22 10.66
N LEU A 664 -14.92 -5.15 11.25
CA LEU A 664 -13.78 -5.94 10.76
C LEU A 664 -14.05 -7.45 10.89
N MET A 665 -14.67 -7.90 11.99
CA MET A 665 -15.00 -9.31 12.17
C MET A 665 -16.07 -9.79 11.19
N GLU A 666 -16.99 -8.92 10.78
CA GLU A 666 -17.95 -9.19 9.70
C GLU A 666 -17.26 -9.42 8.36
N GLU A 667 -16.27 -8.60 7.99
CA GLU A 667 -15.44 -8.83 6.79
C GLU A 667 -14.76 -10.19 6.81
N TYR A 668 -14.07 -10.53 7.91
CA TYR A 668 -13.42 -11.84 8.04
C TYR A 668 -14.42 -12.99 8.00
N ALA A 669 -15.58 -12.86 8.65
CA ALA A 669 -16.59 -13.90 8.69
C ALA A 669 -17.18 -14.15 7.29
N ILE A 670 -17.52 -13.10 6.56
CA ILE A 670 -18.07 -13.20 5.20
C ILE A 670 -17.02 -13.77 4.24
N ALA A 671 -15.79 -13.26 4.28
CA ALA A 671 -14.68 -13.76 3.47
C ALA A 671 -14.42 -15.25 3.73
N ALA A 672 -14.37 -15.66 4.99
CA ALA A 672 -14.13 -17.05 5.37
C ALA A 672 -15.23 -17.99 4.86
N GLN A 673 -16.50 -17.60 4.98
CA GLN A 673 -17.62 -18.44 4.55
C GLN A 673 -17.76 -18.50 3.03
N LEU A 674 -17.65 -17.36 2.33
CA LEU A 674 -17.83 -17.32 0.87
C LEU A 674 -16.64 -17.92 0.11
N TRP A 675 -15.42 -17.63 0.56
CA TRP A 675 -14.21 -18.14 -0.10
C TRP A 675 -13.70 -19.46 0.45
N LYS A 676 -14.34 -19.97 1.51
CA LYS A 676 -13.98 -21.19 2.25
C LYS A 676 -12.55 -21.13 2.77
N LEU A 677 -12.19 -20.00 3.39
CA LEU A 677 -10.87 -19.82 3.98
C LEU A 677 -10.75 -20.66 5.25
N SER A 678 -9.62 -21.34 5.40
CA SER A 678 -9.27 -22.07 6.62
C SER A 678 -8.93 -21.10 7.76
N THR A 679 -8.86 -21.62 8.99
CA THR A 679 -8.36 -20.84 10.13
C THR A 679 -6.94 -20.35 9.89
N CYS A 680 -6.07 -21.17 9.26
CA CYS A 680 -4.71 -20.77 8.93
C CYS A 680 -4.69 -19.57 7.98
N ASP A 681 -5.57 -19.56 6.96
CA ASP A 681 -5.68 -18.45 6.00
C ASP A 681 -6.12 -17.16 6.67
N THR A 682 -7.17 -17.22 7.49
CA THR A 682 -7.66 -16.03 8.22
C THR A 682 -6.62 -15.49 9.20
N CYS A 683 -5.84 -16.36 9.85
CA CYS A 683 -4.71 -15.95 10.70
C CYS A 683 -3.53 -15.40 9.89
N GLU A 684 -3.27 -15.91 8.67
CA GLU A 684 -2.26 -15.37 7.75
C GLU A 684 -2.63 -13.94 7.33
N ILE A 685 -3.88 -13.70 6.94
CA ILE A 685 -4.41 -12.36 6.64
C ILE A 685 -4.29 -11.43 7.86
N ALA A 686 -4.65 -11.92 9.05
CA ALA A 686 -4.52 -11.14 10.29
C ALA A 686 -3.06 -10.80 10.61
N ARG A 687 -2.13 -11.75 10.46
CA ARG A 687 -0.68 -11.51 10.61
C ARG A 687 -0.20 -10.43 9.63
N ASN A 688 -0.62 -10.51 8.37
CA ASN A 688 -0.25 -9.54 7.35
C ASN A 688 -0.78 -8.14 7.68
N SER A 689 -1.98 -8.03 8.28
CA SER A 689 -2.53 -6.74 8.75
C SER A 689 -1.63 -6.08 9.81
N VAL A 690 -1.13 -6.85 10.78
CA VAL A 690 -0.21 -6.35 11.82
C VAL A 690 1.12 -5.95 11.20
N LEU A 691 1.65 -6.76 10.28
CA LEU A 691 2.85 -6.39 9.55
C LEU A 691 2.64 -5.06 8.84
N GLN A 692 1.60 -4.94 8.01
CA GLN A 692 1.27 -3.75 7.21
C GLN A 692 1.06 -2.49 8.06
N SER A 693 0.51 -2.62 9.27
CA SER A 693 0.16 -1.49 10.14
C SER A 693 1.32 -0.58 10.55
N GLY A 694 0.99 0.59 11.08
CA GLY A 694 1.91 1.59 11.64
C GLY A 694 2.20 1.41 13.13
N LEU A 695 2.00 0.20 13.66
CA LEU A 695 2.38 -0.14 15.02
C LEU A 695 3.90 -0.06 15.21
N SER A 696 4.32 0.28 16.43
CA SER A 696 5.74 0.33 16.78
C SER A 696 6.41 -1.03 16.73
N HIS A 697 7.74 -1.03 16.63
CA HIS A 697 8.54 -2.25 16.68
C HIS A 697 8.22 -3.09 17.93
N GLN A 698 8.10 -2.45 19.09
CA GLN A 698 7.78 -3.11 20.37
C GLN A 698 6.41 -3.78 20.35
N GLU A 699 5.40 -3.11 19.78
CA GLU A 699 4.05 -3.66 19.62
C GLU A 699 4.06 -4.85 18.65
N LYS A 700 4.75 -4.73 17.51
CA LYS A 700 4.88 -5.82 16.54
C LYS A 700 5.62 -7.03 17.13
N MET A 701 6.69 -6.82 17.91
CA MET A 701 7.36 -7.90 18.65
C MET A 701 6.40 -8.60 19.62
N HIS A 702 5.57 -7.84 20.33
CA HIS A 702 4.58 -8.41 21.25
C HIS A 702 3.50 -9.21 20.52
N PHE A 703 3.09 -8.75 19.33
CA PHE A 703 1.96 -9.30 18.57
C PHE A 703 2.35 -10.48 17.68
N LEU A 704 3.56 -10.49 17.13
CA LEU A 704 4.01 -11.47 16.14
C LEU A 704 5.11 -12.41 16.67
N GLY A 705 5.83 -11.98 17.71
CA GLY A 705 6.96 -12.70 18.29
C GLY A 705 8.28 -11.90 18.19
N PRO A 706 9.30 -12.27 18.98
CA PRO A 706 10.56 -11.52 19.08
C PRO A 706 11.35 -11.47 17.76
N ASN A 707 11.22 -12.50 16.93
CA ASN A 707 11.99 -12.65 15.69
C ASN A 707 11.21 -12.21 14.44
N TYR A 708 10.11 -11.45 14.57
CA TYR A 708 9.19 -11.18 13.45
C TYR A 708 9.82 -10.49 12.23
N LEU A 709 11.01 -9.89 12.36
CA LEU A 709 11.79 -9.29 11.27
C LEU A 709 12.51 -10.32 10.39
N GLN A 710 12.66 -11.57 10.87
CA GLN A 710 13.14 -12.65 10.02
C GLN A 710 12.03 -13.05 9.04
N ASP A 711 12.43 -13.55 7.88
CA ASP A 711 11.48 -14.11 6.91
C ASP A 711 11.28 -15.61 7.16
N GLY A 712 10.17 -16.15 6.65
CA GLY A 712 9.86 -17.58 6.76
C GLY A 712 9.51 -18.06 8.18
N PRO A 713 9.76 -19.34 8.50
CA PRO A 713 9.38 -19.94 9.77
C PRO A 713 10.04 -19.30 10.99
N GLU A 714 11.29 -18.85 10.86
CA GLU A 714 12.03 -18.20 11.95
C GLU A 714 11.37 -16.88 12.39
N GLY A 715 10.71 -16.20 11.46
CA GLY A 715 9.98 -14.95 11.67
C GLY A 715 8.56 -15.09 12.17
N ASN A 716 8.14 -16.29 12.56
CA ASN A 716 6.78 -16.57 12.97
C ASN A 716 6.77 -17.26 14.33
N ASP A 717 6.08 -16.67 15.30
CA ASP A 717 5.71 -17.37 16.53
C ASP A 717 4.25 -17.81 16.44
N ILE A 718 4.02 -19.10 16.18
CA ILE A 718 2.68 -19.70 16.10
C ILE A 718 1.86 -19.47 17.38
N ARG A 719 2.50 -19.29 18.54
CA ARG A 719 1.82 -18.99 19.81
C ARG A 719 1.29 -17.56 19.89
N ARG A 720 1.60 -16.73 18.90
CA ARG A 720 1.18 -15.34 18.78
C ARG A 720 0.31 -15.13 17.56
N THR A 721 0.73 -15.67 16.42
CA THR A 721 0.09 -15.46 15.11
C THR A 721 -0.97 -16.50 14.78
N ASN A 722 -0.90 -17.68 15.39
CA ASN A 722 -1.70 -18.86 15.02
C ASN A 722 -1.64 -19.17 13.50
N VAL A 723 -0.49 -18.91 12.87
CA VAL A 723 -0.19 -19.32 11.49
C VAL A 723 0.76 -20.52 11.54
N ALA A 724 0.38 -21.62 10.89
CA ALA A 724 1.17 -22.84 10.87
C ALA A 724 2.60 -22.58 10.37
N GLN A 725 3.59 -23.23 10.97
CA GLN A 725 4.98 -23.09 10.53
C GLN A 725 5.18 -23.70 9.15
N ILE A 726 4.43 -24.75 8.84
CA ILE A 726 4.35 -25.35 7.51
C ILE A 726 3.93 -24.32 6.46
N ARG A 727 2.93 -23.47 6.76
CA ARG A 727 2.49 -22.40 5.87
C ARG A 727 3.61 -21.40 5.60
N MET A 728 4.27 -20.95 6.67
CA MET A 728 5.38 -20.00 6.57
C MET A 728 6.57 -20.56 5.78
N ALA A 729 6.89 -21.84 5.98
CA ALA A 729 7.92 -22.53 5.22
C ALA A 729 7.57 -22.58 3.74
N TYR A 730 6.35 -23.01 3.39
CA TYR A 730 5.88 -23.05 2.00
C TYR A 730 5.96 -21.68 1.31
N ARG A 731 5.49 -20.62 1.97
CA ARG A 731 5.51 -19.25 1.43
C ARG A 731 6.93 -18.78 1.17
N HIS A 732 7.81 -18.93 2.15
CA HIS A 732 9.19 -18.50 2.06
C HIS A 732 9.99 -19.31 1.03
N GLU A 733 9.88 -20.65 1.06
CA GLU A 733 10.51 -21.52 0.06
C GLU A 733 10.03 -21.16 -1.36
N THR A 734 8.75 -20.85 -1.55
CA THR A 734 8.23 -20.45 -2.87
C THR A 734 8.76 -19.09 -3.31
N LEU A 735 8.84 -18.10 -2.43
CA LEU A 735 9.45 -16.79 -2.75
C LEU A 735 10.92 -16.92 -3.11
N CYS A 736 11.71 -17.66 -2.33
CA CYS A 736 13.12 -17.91 -2.60
C CYS A 736 13.34 -18.59 -3.96
N ASN A 737 12.48 -19.55 -4.32
CA ASN A 737 12.54 -20.21 -5.62
C ASN A 737 12.23 -19.24 -6.78
N GLU A 738 11.19 -18.39 -6.65
CA GLU A 738 10.87 -17.42 -7.69
C GLU A 738 12.00 -16.40 -7.88
N LEU A 739 12.62 -15.94 -6.79
CA LEU A 739 13.75 -15.02 -6.83
C LEU A 739 15.01 -15.69 -7.40
N SER A 740 15.28 -16.96 -7.07
CA SER A 740 16.44 -17.68 -7.59
C SER A 740 16.41 -17.80 -9.11
N PHE A 741 15.22 -18.02 -9.70
CA PHE A 741 15.07 -18.02 -11.17
C PHE A 741 15.51 -16.69 -11.78
N LEU A 742 15.19 -15.55 -11.17
CA LEU A 742 15.59 -14.27 -11.72
C LEU A 742 17.10 -14.05 -11.60
N VAL A 743 17.69 -14.38 -10.45
CA VAL A 743 19.13 -14.19 -10.20
C VAL A 743 20.00 -15.12 -11.06
N GLU A 744 19.59 -16.37 -11.25
CA GLU A 744 20.28 -17.34 -12.11
C GLU A 744 20.38 -16.86 -13.56
N ALA A 745 19.31 -16.27 -14.09
CA ALA A 745 19.29 -15.73 -15.44
C ALA A 745 20.31 -14.59 -15.62
N VAL A 746 20.42 -13.68 -14.65
CA VAL A 746 21.36 -12.56 -14.69
C VAL A 746 22.82 -13.01 -14.53
N LYS A 747 23.09 -13.99 -13.66
CA LYS A 747 24.46 -14.47 -13.43
C LYS A 747 25.04 -15.28 -14.59
N THR A 748 24.20 -16.04 -15.30
CA THR A 748 24.63 -16.90 -16.41
C THR A 748 25.28 -16.07 -17.53
N GLU A 749 24.79 -14.87 -17.79
CA GLU A 749 25.32 -13.98 -18.82
C GLU A 749 26.64 -13.29 -18.41
N ALA A 750 26.77 -12.87 -17.13
CA ALA A 750 28.01 -12.28 -16.61
C ALA A 750 29.21 -13.25 -16.70
N SER A 751 28.94 -14.56 -16.57
CA SER A 751 29.96 -15.60 -16.79
C SER A 751 30.25 -15.90 -18.27
N GLY A 752 29.38 -15.47 -19.19
CA GLY A 752 29.59 -15.57 -20.64
C GLY A 752 30.46 -14.45 -21.22
N THR A 753 30.48 -13.28 -20.57
CA THR A 753 31.25 -12.10 -21.02
C THR A 753 32.73 -12.11 -20.60
N GLN A 754 33.16 -13.06 -19.77
CA GLN A 754 34.56 -13.22 -19.35
C GLN A 754 35.35 -14.23 -20.20
N VAL A 755 34.76 -14.75 -21.29
CA VAL A 755 35.38 -15.79 -22.15
C VAL A 755 35.54 -15.32 -23.60
N GLU A 756 35.49 -14.01 -23.86
CA GLU A 756 35.93 -13.44 -25.16
C GLU A 756 37.31 -12.79 -25.06
#